data_AF-A0A0L8IMD3-F1
#
_entry.id   AF-A0A0L8IMD3-F1
#
_cell.length_a   1.000
_cell.length_b   1.000
_cell.length_c   1.000
_cell.angle_alpha   90.00
_cell.angle_beta   90.00
_cell.angle_gamma   90.00
#
_symmetry.space_group_name_H-M   'P 1'
#
loop_
_entity.id
_entity.type
_entity.pdbx_description
1 polymer ?
#
loop_
_entity_poly.entity_id
_entity_poly.type
_entity_poly.pdbx_seq_one_letter_code
_entity_poly.pdbx_strand_id
1 'polypeptide(L)'
;MDRDFLRISSLALSISCALLCSTVQADEVAGPLAPDTRASAAWHNDLDGPLSGQVDFAQTHTISAQREIVDPLLVPDREALVVLTPPPHLAYEAVKMVVRYRGVTTVIPMTPPQWMPENAVYDQSNTFSGHPVLGAYPKFRERAFTATIPYDQFSADTSLSFYESDKPADVGTLAQSNMIFLNSESDGLVLMNIKGCIFKRESDCKTTLDQYDIEKNPQLAKIAAREIFSELPIRQLVFGMGQSYWPYIVARGPDGMPHRYSTSDRSYREWAEFGDKTLPAKVGMGNYWRAASDLGYKQPGKFVAISGQLLDVPNDIPVLPPGVGASCGGNSCNYPSAPVGFWHEVGHGLGLPHSTPPRYEKWAYRSYDLKFLPNYHPDPHRYGLGVDYLGLHYFGHVVGSLTEPAWPGSTASAPWVDEFEALRSKTPLVTADWRHYIAPYTHQQMLRVQQRFGSFPAGLQYAGLWDDHRPPPKSAPAQGAGPQAAPEQLIDSGIDEAAHDLGTMARMVQPGQTPLLKGVPVQTLVVTMANPQHDAQKLSQIYPPIISNYGNVFASTVRESSARAVDSPTDMNPSEGPLIDRAQQQGLINSVRIQSAQTGKCLSLTANDVVGFEPCSSMTSRQRWYAGSGEHFTLFNSFRGACLNGDLQIVPCTGALLSLWTLREDLTNSKVVLRLQNMQNGKFITAGDDDSASMEGVWAGPQEFYAIEGDRQPDNYALNVKYVDGSVDHWALYSGNVVVADVVSAAVNVSAARKPLVAELLRNGVSVDRRMLDSQPDLPAPIVVGAEAGYPVITPQYLRSRLNGRCLSRAATGLIQQTCTVGDVTQQWGMSSVLTGQEREFLLTGLDSASCLGKGLTLSTCQINTPQFQWRTRTDIAMPGAVMLQGGEDGKFITLQSDAQVGMQALTEGAEQNFDRIGPDSIVPLKLIFSVGGLGCVTRLGDSVVKQPCTDDINQQWRIGELTDSDDPALPPGPYINIVSPDGSRCLEDGLKMTACQVDNRNHRWALRADFPNPEFPPLQSLFSGTFITASLNDLALTQAANSSDSMQRFVFLPVDSLQTAVEKHVPSARPPKN
;
A
#
# COMPACT_ATOMS: atom_id res chain seq x y z
N MET A 1 70.87 24.98 -37.88
CA MET A 1 70.37 24.60 -36.53
C MET A 1 69.95 25.83 -35.75
N ASP A 2 68.68 26.11 -35.61
CA ASP A 2 67.78 26.43 -36.71
C ASP A 2 66.59 27.23 -36.20
N ARG A 3 66.01 27.99 -37.13
CA ARG A 3 64.85 28.88 -37.06
C ARG A 3 63.59 28.30 -36.38
N ASP A 4 63.61 27.02 -36.02
CA ASP A 4 62.52 26.33 -35.33
C ASP A 4 62.43 26.71 -33.85
N PHE A 5 63.55 26.99 -33.18
CA PHE A 5 63.50 27.43 -31.77
C PHE A 5 62.83 28.80 -31.60
N LEU A 6 63.09 29.75 -32.51
CA LEU A 6 62.46 31.08 -32.49
C LEU A 6 60.96 31.06 -32.86
N ARG A 7 60.54 30.07 -33.67
CA ARG A 7 59.11 29.87 -34.00
C ARG A 7 58.34 29.22 -32.86
N ILE A 8 58.93 28.26 -32.14
CA ILE A 8 58.29 27.62 -30.99
C ILE A 8 58.19 28.60 -29.81
N SER A 9 59.21 29.44 -29.59
CA SER A 9 59.15 30.49 -28.55
C SER A 9 58.11 31.57 -28.87
N SER A 10 57.98 31.99 -30.14
CA SER A 10 56.92 32.96 -30.53
C SER A 10 55.52 32.36 -30.47
N LEU A 11 55.35 31.07 -30.78
CA LEU A 11 54.06 30.39 -30.66
C LEU A 11 53.66 30.19 -29.19
N ALA A 12 54.60 29.84 -28.32
CA ALA A 12 54.36 29.73 -26.89
C ALA A 12 54.04 31.10 -26.25
N LEU A 13 54.70 32.19 -26.67
CA LEU A 13 54.41 33.53 -26.16
C LEU A 13 53.06 34.06 -26.66
N SER A 14 52.67 33.75 -27.89
CA SER A 14 51.37 34.16 -28.45
C SER A 14 50.20 33.34 -27.91
N ILE A 15 50.40 32.06 -27.60
CA ILE A 15 49.41 31.23 -26.89
C ILE A 15 49.27 31.70 -25.43
N SER A 16 50.37 32.00 -24.74
CA SER A 16 50.31 32.52 -23.36
C SER A 16 49.69 33.93 -23.27
N CYS A 17 49.95 34.82 -24.24
CA CYS A 17 49.25 36.11 -24.31
C CYS A 17 47.77 35.98 -24.72
N ALA A 18 47.41 35.02 -25.56
CA ALA A 18 46.00 34.76 -25.90
C ALA A 18 45.23 34.14 -24.71
N LEU A 19 45.89 33.31 -23.88
CA LEU A 19 45.35 32.77 -22.64
C LEU A 19 45.24 33.83 -21.52
N LEU A 20 46.19 34.77 -21.43
CA LEU A 20 46.12 35.88 -20.47
C LEU A 20 45.12 36.96 -20.91
N CYS A 21 44.94 37.20 -22.21
CA CYS A 21 43.89 38.10 -22.70
C CYS A 21 42.49 37.46 -22.65
N SER A 22 42.36 36.13 -22.78
CA SER A 22 41.07 35.45 -22.61
C SER A 22 40.66 35.29 -21.15
N THR A 23 41.60 35.23 -20.20
CA THR A 23 41.25 35.32 -18.76
C THR A 23 40.89 36.74 -18.34
N VAL A 24 41.50 37.77 -18.94
CA VAL A 24 41.18 39.18 -18.61
C VAL A 24 39.93 39.71 -19.34
N GLN A 25 39.51 39.10 -20.46
CA GLN A 25 38.22 39.41 -21.10
C GLN A 25 37.06 38.48 -20.70
N ALA A 26 37.33 37.37 -20.00
CA ALA A 26 36.28 36.56 -19.37
C ALA A 26 35.73 37.21 -18.07
N ASP A 27 36.46 38.15 -17.48
CA ASP A 27 36.03 38.92 -16.30
C ASP A 27 35.16 40.15 -16.63
N GLU A 28 34.91 40.47 -17.91
CA GLU A 28 34.11 41.65 -18.33
C GLU A 28 32.77 41.34 -19.02
N VAL A 29 32.37 40.06 -19.11
CA VAL A 29 30.98 39.66 -19.48
C VAL A 29 30.27 38.94 -18.32
N ALA A 30 30.89 38.88 -17.15
CA ALA A 30 30.16 38.81 -15.90
C ALA A 30 29.60 40.21 -15.62
N GLY A 31 28.49 40.56 -16.29
CA GLY A 31 27.64 41.66 -15.83
C GLY A 31 27.42 41.47 -14.32
N PRO A 32 27.37 42.56 -13.53
CA PRO A 32 27.29 42.45 -12.07
C PRO A 32 26.19 41.46 -11.75
N LEU A 33 26.55 40.38 -11.05
CA LEU A 33 25.60 39.49 -10.39
C LEU A 33 24.50 40.41 -9.87
N ALA A 34 23.32 40.31 -10.48
CA ALA A 34 22.17 41.06 -10.01
C ALA A 34 22.12 40.76 -8.50
N PRO A 35 22.18 41.80 -7.64
CA PRO A 35 22.32 41.58 -6.21
C PRO A 35 21.23 40.61 -5.82
N ASP A 36 21.68 39.48 -5.28
CA ASP A 36 20.89 38.38 -4.78
C ASP A 36 19.96 38.96 -3.71
N THR A 37 18.82 39.49 -4.17
CA THR A 37 17.86 40.27 -3.38
C THR A 37 16.69 39.39 -2.96
N ARG A 38 16.87 38.07 -2.99
CA ARG A 38 16.24 37.21 -2.02
C ARG A 38 17.28 36.84 -1.00
N ALA A 39 17.12 37.42 0.17
CA ALA A 39 17.76 36.95 1.37
C ALA A 39 17.72 35.40 1.38
N SER A 40 18.88 34.78 1.24
CA SER A 40 19.24 33.68 2.13
C SER A 40 18.64 34.06 3.48
N ALA A 41 17.58 33.37 3.93
CA ALA A 41 16.86 33.75 5.14
C ALA A 41 17.93 33.92 6.22
N ALA A 42 18.11 35.15 6.68
CA ALA A 42 19.16 35.48 7.63
C ALA A 42 19.04 34.50 8.81
N TRP A 43 20.18 33.98 9.27
CA TRP A 43 20.19 33.06 10.40
C TRP A 43 19.38 33.65 11.56
N HIS A 44 18.59 32.82 12.21
CA HIS A 44 17.76 33.20 13.34
C HIS A 44 17.88 32.15 14.46
N ASN A 45 17.47 32.52 15.66
CA ASN A 45 17.45 31.63 16.82
C ASN A 45 16.03 31.14 17.10
N ASP A 46 15.86 29.83 17.22
CA ASP A 46 14.58 29.19 17.54
C ASP A 46 14.51 28.65 18.97
N LEU A 47 15.64 28.69 19.69
CA LEU A 47 15.77 28.11 21.01
C LEU A 47 15.66 29.15 22.13
N ASP A 48 14.87 28.81 23.14
CA ASP A 48 14.78 29.56 24.40
C ASP A 48 15.84 29.02 25.38
N GLY A 49 16.77 29.87 25.79
CA GLY A 49 17.81 29.54 26.76
C GLY A 49 19.21 30.00 26.36
N PRO A 50 20.25 29.61 27.12
CA PRO A 50 21.64 29.98 26.87
C PRO A 50 22.25 29.36 25.60
N LEU A 51 21.75 28.21 25.12
CA LEU A 51 22.15 27.64 23.84
C LEU A 51 21.26 28.20 22.72
N SER A 52 21.89 28.70 21.66
CA SER A 52 21.21 29.31 20.51
C SER A 52 21.39 28.46 19.26
N GLY A 53 20.36 28.36 18.45
CA GLY A 53 20.42 27.63 17.18
C GLY A 53 19.14 27.77 16.40
N GLN A 54 19.27 27.66 15.08
CA GLN A 54 18.15 27.53 14.19
C GLN A 54 17.76 26.05 14.08
N VAL A 55 16.48 25.71 14.15
CA VAL A 55 16.00 24.34 14.04
C VAL A 55 15.18 24.17 12.76
N ASP A 56 15.54 23.17 11.97
CA ASP A 56 14.76 22.68 10.84
C ASP A 56 14.46 21.18 11.07
N PHE A 57 13.31 20.71 10.62
CA PHE A 57 12.92 19.29 10.60
C PHE A 57 12.96 18.75 9.19
N ALA A 58 13.09 17.43 9.00
CA ALA A 58 12.92 16.79 7.70
C ALA A 58 12.23 15.43 7.82
N GLN A 59 11.16 15.23 7.04
CA GLN A 59 10.42 13.96 6.92
C GLN A 59 10.28 13.52 5.46
N THR A 60 9.40 14.19 4.70
CA THR A 60 9.37 14.16 3.23
C THR A 60 10.02 15.42 2.66
N HIS A 61 9.92 16.51 3.41
CA HIS A 61 10.41 17.83 3.10
C HIS A 61 11.09 18.43 4.33
N THR A 62 11.96 19.40 4.09
CA THR A 62 12.49 20.28 5.13
C THR A 62 11.40 21.24 5.61
N ILE A 63 11.26 21.38 6.92
CA ILE A 63 10.22 22.19 7.57
C ILE A 63 10.92 23.05 8.61
N SER A 64 10.84 24.37 8.47
CA SER A 64 11.47 25.27 9.44
C SER A 64 10.67 25.30 10.75
N ALA A 65 11.35 25.42 11.90
CA ALA A 65 10.69 25.56 13.20
C ALA A 65 9.82 26.82 13.30
N GLN A 66 10.20 27.93 12.63
CA GLN A 66 9.34 29.12 12.56
C GLN A 66 8.16 28.97 11.60
N ARG A 67 8.18 27.90 10.79
CA ARG A 67 7.23 27.52 9.75
C ARG A 67 6.76 28.68 8.87
N GLU A 68 7.16 28.66 7.60
CA GLU A 68 6.51 29.50 6.60
C GLU A 68 5.11 28.96 6.24
N ILE A 69 4.21 29.82 5.79
CA ILE A 69 2.87 29.42 5.35
C ILE A 69 2.87 28.38 4.21
N VAL A 70 3.96 28.31 3.44
CA VAL A 70 4.17 27.29 2.42
C VAL A 70 4.67 25.96 3.00
N ASP A 71 5.32 25.94 4.16
CA ASP A 71 5.94 24.74 4.71
C ASP A 71 4.87 23.70 5.13
N PRO A 72 5.09 22.40 4.79
CA PRO A 72 4.22 21.33 5.22
C PRO A 72 4.28 21.13 6.73
N LEU A 73 3.28 20.44 7.28
CA LEU A 73 3.21 20.14 8.71
C LEU A 73 4.01 18.87 9.04
N LEU A 74 4.36 18.69 10.31
CA LEU A 74 4.97 17.45 10.79
C LEU A 74 3.92 16.33 10.82
N VAL A 75 4.24 15.17 10.28
CA VAL A 75 3.41 13.97 10.36
C VAL A 75 3.72 13.26 11.69
N PRO A 76 2.73 13.05 12.57
CA PRO A 76 2.95 12.34 13.83
C PRO A 76 3.20 10.85 13.58
N ASP A 77 3.88 10.19 14.52
CA ASP A 77 4.24 8.77 14.46
C ASP A 77 5.07 8.41 13.21
N ARG A 78 5.81 9.39 12.69
CA ARG A 78 6.78 9.23 11.61
C ARG A 78 8.09 9.82 12.09
N GLU A 79 9.18 9.11 11.85
CA GLU A 79 10.52 9.60 12.20
C GLU A 79 10.78 10.98 11.59
N ALA A 80 11.60 11.77 12.28
CA ALA A 80 11.97 13.10 11.80
C ALA A 80 13.46 13.33 12.04
N LEU A 81 14.14 13.78 10.98
CA LEU A 81 15.47 14.32 11.10
C LEU A 81 15.38 15.74 11.65
N VAL A 82 16.03 16.00 12.77
CA VAL A 82 16.20 17.33 13.36
C VAL A 82 17.54 17.88 12.93
N VAL A 83 17.56 19.10 12.43
CA VAL A 83 18.73 19.82 11.93
C VAL A 83 18.90 21.09 12.78
N LEU A 84 19.94 21.14 13.59
CA LEU A 84 20.29 22.30 14.43
C LEU A 84 21.45 23.06 13.81
N THR A 85 21.21 24.28 13.32
CA THR A 85 22.24 25.15 12.74
C THR A 85 22.72 26.18 13.78
N PRO A 86 23.98 26.11 14.24
CA PRO A 86 24.53 27.09 15.19
C PRO A 86 24.65 28.51 14.59
N PRO A 87 24.81 29.54 15.44
CA PRO A 87 25.04 30.91 15.00
C PRO A 87 26.27 31.05 14.09
N PRO A 88 26.29 31.99 13.12
CA PRO A 88 27.37 32.07 12.14
C PRO A 88 28.78 32.32 12.66
N HIS A 89 28.92 32.75 13.90
CA HIS A 89 30.19 33.06 14.54
C HIS A 89 30.47 32.21 15.78
N LEU A 90 29.62 31.20 16.03
CA LEU A 90 29.71 30.33 17.19
C LEU A 90 29.86 28.89 16.71
N ALA A 91 30.89 28.20 17.17
CA ALA A 91 31.11 26.79 16.88
C ALA A 91 30.78 26.00 18.15
N TYR A 92 29.90 25.01 18.03
CA TYR A 92 29.71 23.99 19.04
C TYR A 92 30.62 22.80 18.71
N GLU A 93 31.22 22.18 19.72
CA GLU A 93 32.05 20.98 19.50
C GLU A 93 31.20 19.72 19.40
N ALA A 94 30.28 19.53 20.36
CA ALA A 94 29.39 18.37 20.41
C ALA A 94 28.05 18.73 21.04
N VAL A 95 26.97 18.53 20.28
CA VAL A 95 25.61 18.82 20.74
C VAL A 95 24.87 17.52 21.07
N LYS A 96 24.07 17.54 22.13
CA LYS A 96 23.12 16.48 22.47
C LYS A 96 21.70 17.03 22.42
N MET A 97 20.80 16.26 21.82
CA MET A 97 19.37 16.50 21.83
C MET A 97 18.72 15.66 22.93
N VAL A 98 17.81 16.25 23.67
CA VAL A 98 16.98 15.58 24.68
C VAL A 98 15.55 15.59 24.18
N VAL A 99 15.03 14.38 23.95
CA VAL A 99 13.65 14.13 23.57
C VAL A 99 12.90 13.68 24.83
N ARG A 100 11.83 14.38 25.21
CA ARG A 100 10.89 13.87 26.21
C ARG A 100 9.56 13.58 25.58
N TYR A 101 9.06 12.37 25.81
CA TYR A 101 7.80 11.89 25.28
C TYR A 101 7.13 10.96 26.30
N ARG A 102 5.89 11.26 26.68
CA ARG A 102 5.07 10.46 27.62
C ARG A 102 5.81 10.00 28.90
N GLY A 103 6.62 10.89 29.48
CA GLY A 103 7.40 10.62 30.69
C GLY A 103 8.73 9.88 30.48
N VAL A 104 9.03 9.43 29.27
CA VAL A 104 10.34 8.88 28.88
C VAL A 104 11.25 10.03 28.41
N THR A 105 12.51 10.02 28.86
CA THR A 105 13.54 10.96 28.42
C THR A 105 14.64 10.21 27.68
N THR A 106 14.83 10.53 26.40
CA THR A 106 15.86 9.97 25.53
C THR A 106 16.90 11.06 25.24
N VAL A 107 18.17 10.77 25.47
CA VAL A 107 19.28 11.67 25.11
C VAL A 107 19.95 11.11 23.86
N ILE A 108 19.92 11.89 22.78
CA ILE A 108 20.45 11.53 21.47
C ILE A 108 21.66 12.42 21.16
N PRO A 109 22.88 11.86 21.03
CA PRO A 109 24.00 12.64 20.54
C PRO A 109 23.74 13.06 19.09
N MET A 110 23.87 14.35 18.82
CA MET A 110 23.71 14.86 17.47
C MET A 110 24.99 14.66 16.67
N THR A 111 24.80 14.29 15.42
CA THR A 111 25.81 14.12 14.41
C THR A 111 26.42 15.46 14.05
N PRO A 112 27.76 15.60 14.09
CA PRO A 112 28.44 16.84 13.77
C PRO A 112 28.35 17.19 12.27
N PRO A 113 28.62 18.45 11.90
CA PRO A 113 28.42 18.94 10.53
C PRO A 113 29.18 18.18 9.44
N GLN A 114 30.35 17.61 9.76
CA GLN A 114 31.11 16.80 8.79
C GLN A 114 30.40 15.50 8.37
N TRP A 115 29.42 15.05 9.13
CA TRP A 115 28.68 13.79 8.92
C TRP A 115 27.19 14.06 8.69
N MET A 116 26.85 15.30 8.33
CA MET A 116 25.51 15.66 7.90
C MET A 116 25.12 14.84 6.65
N PRO A 117 23.84 14.38 6.55
CA PRO A 117 23.37 13.68 5.37
C PRO A 117 23.71 14.41 4.07
N GLU A 118 24.23 13.66 3.09
CA GLU A 118 24.66 14.24 1.82
C GLU A 118 23.47 14.71 0.97
N ASN A 119 23.76 15.56 0.00
CA ASN A 119 22.80 15.90 -1.02
C ASN A 119 22.82 14.89 -2.16
N ALA A 120 21.75 14.89 -2.95
CA ALA A 120 21.74 14.20 -4.23
C ALA A 120 22.82 14.73 -5.20
N VAL A 121 23.19 13.87 -6.16
CA VAL A 121 24.04 14.20 -7.32
C VAL A 121 23.20 14.17 -8.60
N TYR A 122 23.65 14.89 -9.64
CA TYR A 122 22.87 15.09 -10.87
C TYR A 122 23.71 14.82 -12.15
N ASP A 123 23.06 14.31 -13.21
CA ASP A 123 23.61 14.06 -14.56
C ASP A 123 23.24 15.21 -15.53
N GLN A 124 23.98 15.44 -16.61
CA GLN A 124 23.61 16.41 -17.65
C GLN A 124 22.38 16.02 -18.49
N SER A 125 22.00 14.74 -18.54
CA SER A 125 21.19 14.18 -19.64
C SER A 125 19.99 13.34 -19.20
N ASN A 126 19.56 13.48 -17.95
CA ASN A 126 18.69 12.59 -17.17
C ASN A 126 19.48 11.58 -16.33
N THR A 127 19.04 11.34 -15.10
CA THR A 127 19.60 10.40 -14.12
C THR A 127 19.75 8.96 -14.61
N PHE A 128 19.14 8.63 -15.75
CA PHE A 128 18.97 7.28 -16.25
C PHE A 128 19.51 7.14 -17.69
N SER A 129 20.25 8.12 -18.21
CA SER A 129 20.78 8.10 -19.58
C SER A 129 21.95 7.12 -19.76
N GLY A 130 22.62 6.73 -18.67
CA GLY A 130 23.87 5.96 -18.71
C GLY A 130 25.11 6.78 -19.06
N HIS A 131 25.02 8.11 -19.00
CA HIS A 131 26.15 9.01 -19.19
C HIS A 131 26.86 9.32 -17.84
N PRO A 132 28.08 9.92 -17.87
CA PRO A 132 28.82 10.20 -16.64
C PRO A 132 28.16 11.27 -15.77
N VAL A 133 28.16 11.04 -14.45
CA VAL A 133 27.81 12.03 -13.42
C VAL A 133 28.80 13.20 -13.46
N LEU A 134 28.31 14.44 -13.46
CA LEU A 134 29.16 15.63 -13.66
C LEU A 134 29.07 16.70 -12.54
N GLY A 135 28.21 16.52 -11.51
CA GLY A 135 28.09 17.48 -10.39
C GLY A 135 27.23 17.05 -9.20
N ALA A 136 27.25 17.86 -8.13
CA ALA A 136 26.48 17.66 -6.87
C ALA A 136 25.72 18.94 -6.48
N TYR A 137 24.56 18.80 -5.82
CA TYR A 137 23.79 19.96 -5.33
C TYR A 137 24.47 20.67 -4.14
N PRO A 138 24.27 21.99 -3.94
CA PRO A 138 24.89 22.75 -2.85
C PRO A 138 24.46 22.28 -1.46
N LYS A 139 25.38 22.03 -0.52
CA LYS A 139 25.06 21.47 0.82
C LYS A 139 23.90 22.19 1.53
N PHE A 140 22.89 21.43 1.94
CA PHE A 140 21.87 21.96 2.86
C PHE A 140 22.53 22.27 4.21
N ARG A 141 22.42 23.50 4.71
CA ARG A 141 22.90 23.95 6.05
C ARG A 141 24.26 23.36 6.49
N GLU A 142 25.35 23.68 5.77
CA GLU A 142 26.70 23.08 5.93
C GLU A 142 27.30 23.02 7.36
N ARG A 143 26.79 23.78 8.33
CA ARG A 143 27.27 23.79 9.74
C ARG A 143 26.31 23.13 10.73
N ALA A 144 25.30 22.43 10.23
CA ALA A 144 24.27 21.90 11.10
C ALA A 144 24.66 20.60 11.77
N PHE A 145 24.22 20.44 13.02
CA PHE A 145 24.18 19.18 13.71
C PHE A 145 22.87 18.47 13.38
N THR A 146 22.89 17.14 13.24
CA THR A 146 21.68 16.38 12.89
C THR A 146 21.39 15.25 13.86
N ALA A 147 20.13 14.94 14.09
CA ALA A 147 19.73 13.76 14.85
C ALA A 147 18.35 13.29 14.39
N THR A 148 18.12 11.98 14.34
CA THR A 148 16.79 11.45 14.04
C THR A 148 16.04 11.13 15.32
N ILE A 149 14.83 11.64 15.44
CA ILE A 149 13.89 11.22 16.48
C ILE A 149 13.16 9.97 15.96
N PRO A 150 13.18 8.86 16.71
CA PRO A 150 12.40 7.67 16.38
C PRO A 150 10.91 7.98 16.21
N TYR A 151 10.25 7.29 15.28
CA TYR A 151 8.84 7.51 14.96
C TYR A 151 7.91 7.41 16.18
N ASP A 152 8.17 6.47 17.08
CA ASP A 152 7.38 6.21 18.28
C ASP A 152 7.56 7.28 19.37
N GLN A 153 8.47 8.24 19.17
CA GLN A 153 8.76 9.35 20.07
C GLN A 153 8.51 10.73 19.42
N PHE A 154 7.93 10.78 18.22
CA PHE A 154 7.73 12.03 17.48
C PHE A 154 6.24 12.29 17.19
N SER A 155 5.61 13.08 18.08
CA SER A 155 4.22 13.51 17.98
C SER A 155 4.01 14.84 18.69
N ALA A 156 2.74 15.30 18.78
CA ALA A 156 2.39 16.53 19.48
C ALA A 156 2.79 16.56 20.97
N ASP A 157 2.96 15.40 21.61
CA ASP A 157 3.39 15.28 23.02
C ASP A 157 4.92 15.39 23.19
N THR A 158 5.68 15.46 22.10
CA THR A 158 7.14 15.49 22.12
C THR A 158 7.64 16.88 22.53
N SER A 159 8.67 16.92 23.38
CA SER A 159 9.41 18.13 23.70
C SER A 159 10.90 17.96 23.42
N LEU A 160 11.52 19.01 22.85
CA LEU A 160 12.91 18.99 22.41
C LEU A 160 13.72 20.06 23.15
N SER A 161 14.89 19.64 23.62
CA SER A 161 15.89 20.54 24.17
C SER A 161 17.29 20.09 23.77
N PHE A 162 18.24 21.01 23.80
CA PHE A 162 19.58 20.82 23.27
C PHE A 162 20.58 21.37 24.28
N TYR A 163 21.73 20.71 24.41
CA TYR A 163 22.84 21.21 25.20
C TYR A 163 24.18 20.84 24.56
N GLU A 164 25.20 21.66 24.82
CA GLU A 164 26.58 21.35 24.47
C GLU A 164 27.16 20.38 25.49
N SER A 165 27.87 19.34 25.04
CA SER A 165 28.35 18.26 25.91
C SER A 165 29.22 18.74 27.07
N ASP A 166 30.00 19.80 26.86
CA ASP A 166 30.88 20.39 27.88
C ASP A 166 30.16 21.43 28.78
N LYS A 167 28.95 21.83 28.40
CA LYS A 167 28.10 22.76 29.15
C LYS A 167 26.68 22.20 29.28
N PRO A 168 26.49 21.06 29.99
CA PRO A 168 25.18 20.40 30.10
C PRO A 168 24.13 21.22 30.86
N ALA A 169 24.55 22.26 31.59
CA ALA A 169 23.64 23.21 32.24
C ALA A 169 23.09 24.27 31.26
N ASP A 170 23.76 24.49 30.13
CA ASP A 170 23.37 25.48 29.13
C ASP A 170 22.39 24.84 28.13
N VAL A 171 21.12 24.77 28.54
CA VAL A 171 20.06 24.11 27.78
C VAL A 171 19.28 25.11 26.94
N GLY A 172 19.22 24.91 25.63
CA GLY A 172 18.29 25.59 24.72
C GLY A 172 17.07 24.72 24.47
N THR A 173 15.87 25.25 24.68
CA THR A 173 14.61 24.50 24.52
C THR A 173 13.84 25.01 23.31
N LEU A 174 13.33 24.10 22.49
CA LEU A 174 12.45 24.48 21.39
C LEU A 174 11.02 24.64 21.92
N ALA A 175 10.40 25.79 21.65
CA ALA A 175 9.01 26.02 22.03
C ALA A 175 8.08 25.00 21.33
N GLN A 176 7.11 24.45 22.08
CA GLN A 176 6.18 23.46 21.53
C GLN A 176 5.32 24.02 20.38
N SER A 177 5.07 25.34 20.37
CA SER A 177 4.40 26.04 19.27
C SER A 177 5.13 25.94 17.93
N ASN A 178 6.42 25.64 17.94
CA ASN A 178 7.26 25.51 16.75
C ASN A 178 7.25 24.07 16.18
N MET A 179 6.57 23.14 16.85
CA MET A 179 6.37 21.76 16.39
C MET A 179 4.90 21.55 16.03
N ILE A 180 4.51 22.02 14.84
CA ILE A 180 3.12 21.96 14.37
C ILE A 180 2.88 20.66 13.62
N PHE A 181 2.06 19.79 14.20
CA PHE A 181 1.70 18.50 13.64
C PHE A 181 0.39 18.55 12.83
N LEU A 182 0.32 17.71 11.81
CA LEU A 182 -0.92 17.33 11.14
C LEU A 182 -1.82 16.58 12.14
N ASN A 183 -3.11 16.92 12.19
CA ASN A 183 -4.08 16.09 12.89
C ASN A 183 -4.31 14.83 12.05
N SER A 184 -3.65 13.73 12.42
CA SER A 184 -3.75 12.49 11.66
C SER A 184 -5.15 11.89 11.78
N GLU A 185 -5.79 11.65 10.64
CA GLU A 185 -7.15 11.07 10.54
C GLU A 185 -7.13 9.74 9.78
N SER A 186 -5.95 9.19 9.48
CA SER A 186 -5.80 7.92 8.78
C SER A 186 -4.56 7.16 9.25
N ASP A 187 -4.59 5.85 9.06
CA ASP A 187 -3.48 4.97 9.39
C ASP A 187 -2.32 5.05 8.37
N GLY A 188 -2.55 5.69 7.22
CA GLY A 188 -1.61 5.77 6.11
C GLY A 188 -2.29 5.57 4.76
N LEU A 189 -1.55 5.03 3.78
CA LEU A 189 -2.02 4.72 2.43
C LEU A 189 -1.96 3.21 2.13
N VAL A 190 -3.03 2.65 1.58
CA VAL A 190 -3.01 1.40 0.83
C VAL A 190 -3.05 1.74 -0.66
N LEU A 191 -1.99 1.41 -1.37
CA LEU A 191 -1.89 1.54 -2.82
C LEU A 191 -1.98 0.15 -3.45
N MET A 192 -3.13 -0.16 -4.05
CA MET A 192 -3.45 -1.49 -4.56
C MET A 192 -3.36 -1.51 -6.09
N ASN A 193 -2.44 -2.30 -6.65
CA ASN A 193 -2.26 -2.42 -8.11
C ASN A 193 -2.97 -3.66 -8.66
N ILE A 194 -4.11 -3.45 -9.32
CA ILE A 194 -4.94 -4.52 -9.89
C ILE A 194 -4.63 -4.69 -11.38
N LYS A 195 -4.14 -5.87 -11.76
CA LYS A 195 -3.97 -6.28 -13.16
C LYS A 195 -5.34 -6.70 -13.70
N GLY A 196 -6.01 -5.82 -14.45
CA GLY A 196 -7.35 -6.05 -14.99
C GLY A 196 -7.32 -6.44 -16.45
N CYS A 197 -7.82 -7.63 -16.79
CA CYS A 197 -7.89 -8.09 -18.17
C CYS A 197 -9.35 -8.23 -18.62
N ILE A 198 -9.73 -7.66 -19.75
CA ILE A 198 -11.12 -7.61 -20.21
C ILE A 198 -11.23 -8.19 -21.63
N PHE A 199 -12.25 -9.01 -21.90
CA PHE A 199 -12.59 -9.61 -23.20
C PHE A 199 -11.49 -10.46 -23.89
N LYS A 200 -10.31 -10.58 -23.29
CA LYS A 200 -9.25 -11.51 -23.74
C LYS A 200 -9.46 -12.88 -23.11
N ARG A 201 -8.51 -13.81 -23.24
CA ARG A 201 -8.38 -14.98 -22.36
C ARG A 201 -7.25 -14.74 -21.37
N GLU A 202 -7.29 -15.41 -20.22
CA GLU A 202 -6.24 -15.31 -19.21
C GLU A 202 -4.84 -15.54 -19.77
N SER A 203 -4.67 -16.53 -20.66
CA SER A 203 -3.41 -16.82 -21.37
C SER A 203 -2.90 -15.68 -22.26
N ASP A 204 -3.80 -14.80 -22.68
CA ASP A 204 -3.55 -13.74 -23.67
C ASP A 204 -3.47 -12.36 -22.99
N CYS A 205 -3.61 -12.32 -21.65
CA CYS A 205 -3.58 -11.09 -20.86
C CYS A 205 -2.16 -10.58 -20.66
N LYS A 206 -1.97 -9.27 -20.84
CA LYS A 206 -0.81 -8.57 -20.30
C LYS A 206 -0.95 -8.48 -18.79
N THR A 207 0.01 -9.07 -18.09
CA THR A 207 0.00 -9.19 -16.63
C THR A 207 1.11 -8.37 -15.97
N THR A 208 1.78 -7.46 -16.67
CA THR A 208 2.89 -6.66 -16.11
C THR A 208 2.57 -5.18 -16.03
N LEU A 209 2.67 -4.65 -14.82
CA LEU A 209 3.02 -3.26 -14.57
C LEU A 209 4.52 -3.30 -14.29
N ASP A 210 5.35 -3.44 -15.34
CA ASP A 210 6.77 -3.88 -15.29
C ASP A 210 7.46 -3.63 -13.95
N GLN A 211 7.46 -2.37 -13.53
CA GLN A 211 8.26 -1.86 -12.42
C GLN A 211 7.56 -1.90 -11.03
N TYR A 212 6.24 -2.08 -10.99
CA TYR A 212 5.40 -2.15 -9.78
C TYR A 212 4.85 -3.56 -9.49
N ASP A 213 5.22 -4.52 -10.34
CA ASP A 213 4.75 -5.90 -10.28
C ASP A 213 5.53 -6.70 -9.22
N ILE A 214 4.88 -6.95 -8.08
CA ILE A 214 5.48 -7.69 -6.95
C ILE A 214 5.79 -9.14 -7.34
N GLU A 215 4.99 -9.75 -8.22
CA GLU A 215 5.11 -11.14 -8.61
C GLU A 215 6.29 -11.36 -9.56
N LYS A 216 6.44 -10.49 -10.57
CA LYS A 216 7.48 -10.65 -11.59
C LYS A 216 8.77 -9.91 -11.25
N ASN A 217 8.69 -8.78 -10.56
CA ASN A 217 9.83 -7.92 -10.23
C ASN A 217 9.85 -7.51 -8.74
N PRO A 218 9.88 -8.47 -7.79
CA PRO A 218 9.73 -8.21 -6.35
C PRO A 218 10.77 -7.24 -5.78
N GLN A 219 12.00 -7.25 -6.30
CA GLN A 219 13.06 -6.34 -5.83
C GLN A 219 12.80 -4.89 -6.27
N LEU A 220 12.37 -4.70 -7.52
CA LEU A 220 12.05 -3.36 -8.04
C LEU A 220 10.79 -2.78 -7.38
N ALA A 221 9.75 -3.60 -7.19
CA ALA A 221 8.54 -3.19 -6.48
C ALA A 221 8.83 -2.74 -5.03
N LYS A 222 9.80 -3.38 -4.35
CA LYS A 222 10.25 -2.97 -3.00
C LYS A 222 10.93 -1.61 -3.00
N ILE A 223 11.78 -1.32 -3.98
CA ILE A 223 12.44 -0.01 -4.06
C ILE A 223 11.41 1.06 -4.41
N ALA A 224 10.50 0.80 -5.36
CA ALA A 224 9.38 1.68 -5.68
C ALA A 224 8.58 2.05 -4.42
N ALA A 225 8.20 1.06 -3.60
CA ALA A 225 7.43 1.30 -2.40
C ALA A 225 8.17 2.22 -1.39
N ARG A 226 9.50 2.11 -1.29
CA ARG A 226 10.32 2.98 -0.40
C ARG A 226 10.41 4.41 -0.92
N GLU A 227 10.60 4.56 -2.21
CA GLU A 227 10.61 5.84 -2.90
C GLU A 227 9.25 6.54 -2.73
N ILE A 228 8.16 5.83 -3.03
CA ILE A 228 6.79 6.30 -2.81
C ILE A 228 6.59 6.75 -1.35
N PHE A 229 6.99 5.93 -0.37
CA PHE A 229 6.84 6.27 1.04
C PHE A 229 7.62 7.53 1.46
N SER A 230 8.81 7.74 0.87
CA SER A 230 9.66 8.90 1.17
C SER A 230 9.08 10.20 0.65
N GLU A 231 8.25 10.14 -0.39
CA GLU A 231 7.59 11.30 -0.98
C GLU A 231 6.19 11.58 -0.41
N LEU A 232 5.58 10.63 0.32
CA LEU A 232 4.22 10.77 0.84
C LEU A 232 4.19 11.11 2.33
N PRO A 233 3.33 12.04 2.78
CA PRO A 233 3.25 12.47 4.18
C PRO A 233 2.38 11.53 5.02
N ILE A 234 2.74 10.26 5.04
CA ILE A 234 1.98 9.18 5.69
C ILE A 234 2.86 8.45 6.71
N ARG A 235 2.27 7.93 7.79
CA ARG A 235 3.05 7.10 8.73
C ARG A 235 3.39 5.71 8.16
N GLN A 236 2.49 5.17 7.31
CA GLN A 236 2.64 3.83 6.73
C GLN A 236 2.11 3.76 5.30
N LEU A 237 2.78 2.97 4.46
CA LEU A 237 2.37 2.58 3.13
C LEU A 237 2.19 1.05 3.07
N VAL A 238 1.05 0.61 2.55
CA VAL A 238 0.83 -0.77 2.11
C VAL A 238 0.75 -0.78 0.59
N PHE A 239 1.74 -1.39 -0.05
CA PHE A 239 1.81 -1.55 -1.49
C PHE A 239 1.37 -2.97 -1.87
N GLY A 240 0.12 -3.09 -2.34
CA GLY A 240 -0.55 -4.35 -2.63
C GLY A 240 -0.65 -4.62 -4.13
N MET A 241 -0.98 -5.87 -4.46
CA MET A 241 -1.32 -6.26 -5.83
C MET A 241 -2.58 -7.12 -5.87
N GLY A 242 -3.25 -7.04 -7.01
CA GLY A 242 -4.35 -7.91 -7.36
C GLY A 242 -4.38 -8.23 -8.84
N GLN A 243 -5.21 -9.18 -9.20
CA GLN A 243 -5.46 -9.56 -10.58
C GLN A 243 -6.92 -9.96 -10.77
N SER A 244 -7.47 -9.63 -11.92
CA SER A 244 -8.80 -10.07 -12.30
C SER A 244 -8.92 -10.15 -13.82
N TYR A 245 -9.70 -11.11 -14.27
CA TYR A 245 -9.92 -11.40 -15.67
C TYR A 245 -11.42 -11.43 -15.94
N TRP A 246 -11.96 -10.47 -16.68
CA TRP A 246 -13.39 -10.31 -16.99
C TRP A 246 -13.66 -10.56 -18.48
N PRO A 247 -14.08 -11.77 -18.88
CA PRO A 247 -14.37 -12.09 -20.28
C PRO A 247 -15.63 -11.40 -20.83
N TYR A 248 -16.41 -10.81 -19.95
CA TYR A 248 -17.65 -10.12 -20.27
C TYR A 248 -17.84 -8.92 -19.35
N ILE A 249 -18.60 -7.93 -19.81
CA ILE A 249 -18.95 -6.72 -19.07
C ILE A 249 -20.45 -6.46 -19.23
N VAL A 250 -21.13 -6.10 -18.15
CA VAL A 250 -22.51 -5.62 -18.19
C VAL A 250 -22.45 -4.11 -18.19
N ALA A 251 -23.08 -3.48 -19.17
CA ALA A 251 -23.10 -2.03 -19.32
C ALA A 251 -24.35 -1.58 -20.08
N ARG A 252 -24.77 -0.34 -19.90
CA ARG A 252 -25.83 0.26 -20.71
C ARG A 252 -25.35 0.51 -22.13
N GLY A 253 -26.18 0.09 -23.08
CA GLY A 253 -25.94 0.31 -24.50
C GLY A 253 -26.48 1.67 -24.96
N PRO A 254 -26.34 1.96 -26.27
CA PRO A 254 -26.87 3.19 -26.87
C PRO A 254 -28.40 3.32 -26.77
N ASP A 255 -29.10 2.21 -26.51
CA ASP A 255 -30.55 2.16 -26.26
C ASP A 255 -30.93 2.49 -24.80
N GLY A 256 -29.95 2.76 -23.93
CA GLY A 256 -30.17 3.04 -22.52
C GLY A 256 -30.55 1.81 -21.69
N MET A 257 -30.49 0.60 -22.26
CA MET A 257 -30.79 -0.66 -21.56
C MET A 257 -29.49 -1.40 -21.21
N PRO A 258 -29.48 -2.23 -20.16
CA PRO A 258 -28.29 -3.00 -19.80
C PRO A 258 -28.07 -4.18 -20.75
N HIS A 259 -26.82 -4.39 -21.17
CA HIS A 259 -26.40 -5.46 -22.07
C HIS A 259 -25.15 -6.16 -21.56
N ARG A 260 -25.00 -7.43 -21.92
CA ARG A 260 -23.78 -8.22 -21.68
C ARG A 260 -22.90 -8.22 -22.93
N TYR A 261 -21.79 -7.49 -22.85
CA TYR A 261 -20.77 -7.42 -23.89
C TYR A 261 -19.72 -8.51 -23.67
N SER A 262 -19.28 -9.14 -24.74
CA SER A 262 -18.22 -10.16 -24.73
C SER A 262 -17.67 -10.39 -26.14
N THR A 263 -16.85 -11.41 -26.33
CA THR A 263 -16.42 -11.88 -27.65
C THR A 263 -17.47 -12.75 -28.36
N SER A 264 -18.44 -13.31 -27.63
CA SER A 264 -19.44 -14.27 -28.14
C SER A 264 -20.88 -13.77 -28.13
N ASP A 265 -21.17 -12.72 -27.37
CA ASP A 265 -22.52 -12.15 -27.21
C ASP A 265 -22.62 -10.85 -28.02
N ARG A 266 -22.83 -9.71 -27.35
CA ARG A 266 -22.76 -8.39 -27.99
C ARG A 266 -21.31 -7.94 -28.11
N SER A 267 -20.96 -7.36 -29.26
CA SER A 267 -19.56 -7.01 -29.57
C SER A 267 -18.97 -6.03 -28.56
N TYR A 268 -17.83 -6.38 -27.97
CA TYR A 268 -17.02 -5.48 -27.12
C TYR A 268 -16.62 -4.16 -27.80
N ARG A 269 -16.64 -4.09 -29.15
CA ARG A 269 -16.37 -2.84 -29.88
C ARG A 269 -17.44 -1.78 -29.62
N GLU A 270 -18.69 -2.20 -29.50
CA GLU A 270 -19.79 -1.29 -29.18
C GLU A 270 -19.69 -0.79 -27.74
N TRP A 271 -19.23 -1.64 -26.81
CA TRP A 271 -18.87 -1.19 -25.47
C TRP A 271 -17.74 -0.15 -25.50
N ALA A 272 -16.72 -0.34 -26.34
CA ALA A 272 -15.62 0.61 -26.46
C ALA A 272 -16.06 1.97 -27.05
N GLU A 273 -17.18 2.02 -27.80
CA GLU A 273 -17.74 3.25 -28.37
C GLU A 273 -18.72 3.97 -27.41
N PHE A 274 -19.49 3.22 -26.61
CA PHE A 274 -20.64 3.76 -25.86
C PHE A 274 -20.70 3.44 -24.36
N GLY A 275 -19.75 2.67 -23.82
CA GLY A 275 -19.80 2.06 -22.48
C GLY A 275 -19.75 3.02 -21.28
N ASP A 276 -20.04 4.29 -21.45
CA ASP A 276 -19.75 5.37 -20.50
C ASP A 276 -20.75 5.52 -19.34
N LYS A 277 -21.81 4.70 -19.27
CA LYS A 277 -23.04 5.09 -18.56
C LYS A 277 -23.63 4.14 -17.50
N THR A 278 -23.01 3.02 -17.10
CA THR A 278 -23.42 2.23 -15.89
C THR A 278 -22.39 1.19 -15.45
N LEU A 279 -22.31 0.92 -14.14
CA LEU A 279 -21.52 -0.19 -13.59
C LEU A 279 -21.90 -1.61 -14.09
N PRO A 280 -20.90 -2.51 -14.30
CA PRO A 280 -19.46 -2.25 -14.27
C PRO A 280 -18.90 -1.68 -15.60
N ALA A 281 -19.26 -0.47 -16.00
CA ALA A 281 -18.55 0.30 -17.02
C ALA A 281 -18.55 1.78 -16.62
N LYS A 282 -17.44 2.46 -16.40
CA LYS A 282 -16.01 2.25 -16.71
C LYS A 282 -15.35 1.29 -15.72
N VAL A 283 -14.60 0.29 -16.20
CA VAL A 283 -14.06 -0.81 -15.38
C VAL A 283 -13.25 -0.24 -14.21
N GLY A 284 -13.84 -0.27 -13.01
CA GLY A 284 -13.29 0.19 -11.75
C GLY A 284 -13.18 -0.99 -10.79
N MET A 285 -12.43 -2.03 -11.16
CA MET A 285 -12.19 -3.21 -10.31
C MET A 285 -11.73 -2.76 -8.91
N GLY A 286 -10.91 -1.72 -8.87
CA GLY A 286 -10.49 -1.03 -7.66
C GLY A 286 -11.63 -0.49 -6.79
N ASN A 287 -12.69 0.06 -7.37
CA ASN A 287 -13.87 0.51 -6.62
C ASN A 287 -14.55 -0.63 -5.88
N TYR A 288 -14.68 -1.80 -6.51
CA TYR A 288 -15.30 -2.96 -5.89
C TYR A 288 -14.44 -3.55 -4.76
N TRP A 289 -13.12 -3.64 -4.98
CA TRP A 289 -12.19 -4.06 -3.95
C TRP A 289 -12.21 -3.10 -2.73
N ARG A 290 -12.25 -1.79 -2.98
CA ARG A 290 -12.36 -0.75 -1.93
C ARG A 290 -13.68 -0.86 -1.17
N ALA A 291 -14.80 -0.97 -1.89
CA ALA A 291 -16.12 -1.10 -1.29
C ALA A 291 -16.23 -2.35 -0.40
N ALA A 292 -15.74 -3.49 -0.89
CA ALA A 292 -15.73 -4.74 -0.12
C ALA A 292 -14.77 -4.71 1.10
N SER A 293 -13.72 -3.88 1.03
CA SER A 293 -12.74 -3.72 2.12
C SER A 293 -13.11 -2.61 3.11
N ASP A 294 -14.15 -1.81 2.83
CA ASP A 294 -14.47 -0.56 3.54
C ASP A 294 -13.23 0.36 3.68
N LEU A 295 -12.51 0.49 2.56
CA LEU A 295 -11.35 1.36 2.40
C LEU A 295 -11.65 2.45 1.38
N GLY A 296 -11.06 3.64 1.55
CA GLY A 296 -11.23 4.73 0.59
C GLY A 296 -10.76 6.07 1.12
N TYR A 297 -11.65 6.80 1.78
CA TYR A 297 -11.35 8.12 2.33
C TYR A 297 -10.74 8.04 3.73
N LYS A 298 -10.07 9.12 4.15
CA LYS A 298 -9.48 9.23 5.49
C LYS A 298 -10.57 9.09 6.57
N GLN A 299 -10.36 8.16 7.50
CA GLN A 299 -11.20 7.90 8.66
C GLN A 299 -10.33 7.36 9.79
N PRO A 300 -10.60 7.72 11.06
CA PRO A 300 -9.82 7.22 12.19
C PRO A 300 -9.74 5.69 12.22
N GLY A 301 -8.53 5.14 12.36
CA GLY A 301 -8.29 3.68 12.41
C GLY A 301 -8.35 2.96 11.06
N LYS A 302 -8.45 3.70 9.95
CA LYS A 302 -8.47 3.16 8.58
C LYS A 302 -7.39 3.78 7.71
N PHE A 303 -6.97 3.03 6.70
CA PHE A 303 -6.13 3.54 5.64
C PHE A 303 -6.96 4.30 4.61
N VAL A 304 -6.39 5.39 4.09
CA VAL A 304 -6.78 5.89 2.77
C VAL A 304 -6.40 4.81 1.76
N ALA A 305 -7.25 4.55 0.76
CA ALA A 305 -6.93 3.56 -0.27
C ALA A 305 -7.08 4.13 -1.68
N ILE A 306 -6.01 3.98 -2.46
CA ILE A 306 -5.98 4.27 -3.89
C ILE A 306 -5.76 2.94 -4.60
N SER A 307 -6.68 2.57 -5.47
CA SER A 307 -6.57 1.39 -6.31
C SER A 307 -6.19 1.79 -7.73
N GLY A 308 -5.04 1.33 -8.15
CA GLY A 308 -4.62 1.36 -9.52
C GLY A 308 -5.12 0.18 -10.31
N GLN A 309 -5.49 0.37 -11.58
CA GLN A 309 -5.72 -0.75 -12.46
C GLN A 309 -5.07 -0.57 -13.83
N LEU A 310 -4.33 -1.61 -14.24
CA LEU A 310 -3.87 -1.76 -15.61
C LEU A 310 -4.95 -2.51 -16.37
N LEU A 311 -5.61 -1.84 -17.32
CA LEU A 311 -6.59 -2.48 -18.18
C LEU A 311 -5.90 -3.05 -19.42
N ASP A 312 -6.02 -4.36 -19.64
CA ASP A 312 -5.64 -5.00 -20.90
C ASP A 312 -6.89 -5.46 -21.66
N VAL A 313 -7.00 -5.02 -22.91
CA VAL A 313 -8.18 -5.20 -23.78
C VAL A 313 -7.75 -5.71 -25.16
N PRO A 314 -8.65 -6.26 -26.00
CA PRO A 314 -8.34 -6.67 -27.37
C PRO A 314 -7.60 -5.59 -28.18
N ASN A 315 -6.63 -6.01 -29.00
CA ASN A 315 -5.72 -5.10 -29.70
C ASN A 315 -6.39 -4.20 -30.76
N ASP A 316 -7.64 -4.51 -31.13
CA ASP A 316 -8.44 -3.79 -32.10
C ASP A 316 -9.35 -2.72 -31.48
N ILE A 317 -9.30 -2.54 -30.16
CA ILE A 317 -9.90 -1.41 -29.45
C ILE A 317 -8.84 -0.61 -28.68
N PRO A 318 -9.05 0.70 -28.47
CA PRO A 318 -8.15 1.47 -27.61
C PRO A 318 -8.12 0.90 -26.19
N VAL A 319 -6.93 0.86 -25.58
CA VAL A 319 -6.72 0.43 -24.17
C VAL A 319 -7.54 1.27 -23.20
N LEU A 320 -7.66 2.56 -23.52
CA LEU A 320 -8.47 3.53 -22.82
C LEU A 320 -9.51 4.08 -23.81
N PRO A 321 -10.65 3.40 -23.99
CA PRO A 321 -11.72 3.89 -24.86
C PRO A 321 -12.26 5.25 -24.39
N PRO A 322 -12.93 6.02 -25.27
CA PRO A 322 -13.57 7.29 -24.92
C PRO A 322 -14.33 7.18 -23.60
N GLY A 323 -14.02 8.11 -22.69
CA GLY A 323 -14.53 8.15 -21.32
C GLY A 323 -13.84 7.21 -20.32
N VAL A 324 -13.29 6.05 -20.67
CA VAL A 324 -12.50 5.22 -19.74
C VAL A 324 -11.09 5.78 -19.47
N GLY A 325 -10.68 6.83 -20.20
CA GLY A 325 -9.40 7.56 -20.19
C GLY A 325 -8.53 7.46 -18.92
N ALA A 326 -7.21 7.63 -19.08
CA ALA A 326 -6.29 7.78 -17.95
C ALA A 326 -6.86 8.90 -17.06
N SER A 327 -7.36 8.48 -15.91
CA SER A 327 -8.13 9.31 -14.99
C SER A 327 -8.17 8.61 -13.65
N CYS A 328 -8.17 9.41 -12.60
CA CYS A 328 -8.42 8.95 -11.25
C CYS A 328 -9.67 9.61 -10.67
N GLY A 329 -10.63 8.79 -10.26
CA GLY A 329 -11.81 9.22 -9.50
C GLY A 329 -11.49 9.42 -8.02
N GLY A 330 -10.37 10.07 -7.72
CA GLY A 330 -9.81 10.26 -6.37
C GLY A 330 -9.29 8.98 -5.68
N ASN A 331 -9.88 7.82 -5.91
CA ASN A 331 -9.54 6.58 -5.18
C ASN A 331 -9.40 5.34 -6.06
N SER A 332 -9.82 5.41 -7.32
CA SER A 332 -9.59 4.35 -8.30
C SER A 332 -9.11 4.99 -9.58
N CYS A 333 -7.96 4.54 -10.04
CA CYS A 333 -7.24 5.15 -11.14
C CYS A 333 -7.01 4.12 -12.25
N ASN A 334 -7.19 4.53 -13.51
CA ASN A 334 -6.79 3.77 -14.68
C ASN A 334 -5.38 4.19 -15.10
N TYR A 335 -4.41 3.28 -14.99
CA TYR A 335 -3.03 3.60 -15.38
C TYR A 335 -2.75 3.14 -16.81
N PRO A 336 -2.01 3.93 -17.61
CA PRO A 336 -1.33 3.39 -18.77
C PRO A 336 -0.21 2.44 -18.30
N SER A 337 0.27 1.58 -19.19
CA SER A 337 1.38 0.65 -18.90
C SER A 337 2.74 1.35 -18.64
N ALA A 338 2.78 2.69 -18.63
CA ALA A 338 3.99 3.48 -18.50
C ALA A 338 4.14 4.06 -17.07
N PRO A 339 5.36 4.05 -16.49
CA PRO A 339 5.67 4.62 -15.18
C PRO A 339 5.18 6.06 -14.91
N VAL A 340 5.27 6.92 -15.92
CA VAL A 340 4.89 8.34 -15.81
C VAL A 340 3.40 8.49 -15.60
N GLY A 341 2.59 7.71 -16.34
CA GLY A 341 1.14 7.76 -16.17
C GLY A 341 0.66 7.11 -14.88
N PHE A 342 1.42 6.20 -14.26
CA PHE A 342 1.11 5.75 -12.90
C PHE A 342 1.14 6.92 -11.92
N TRP A 343 2.24 7.69 -11.90
CA TRP A 343 2.42 8.78 -10.96
C TRP A 343 1.51 9.98 -11.21
N HIS A 344 1.27 10.30 -12.47
CA HIS A 344 0.30 11.31 -12.87
C HIS A 344 -1.09 11.02 -12.27
N GLU A 345 -1.58 9.78 -12.46
CA GLU A 345 -2.89 9.38 -11.98
C GLU A 345 -2.95 9.16 -10.46
N VAL A 346 -1.87 8.65 -9.85
CA VAL A 346 -1.75 8.59 -8.39
C VAL A 346 -1.78 10.01 -7.80
N GLY A 347 -1.13 10.99 -8.46
CA GLY A 347 -1.18 12.40 -8.08
C GLY A 347 -2.61 12.95 -8.06
N HIS A 348 -3.42 12.61 -9.07
CA HIS A 348 -4.87 12.90 -9.06
C HIS A 348 -5.59 12.21 -7.89
N GLY A 349 -5.27 10.95 -7.59
CA GLY A 349 -5.79 10.24 -6.42
C GLY A 349 -5.43 10.90 -5.08
N LEU A 350 -4.29 11.58 -5.03
CA LEU A 350 -3.82 12.35 -3.87
C LEU A 350 -4.43 13.76 -3.80
N GLY A 351 -5.22 14.16 -4.80
CA GLY A 351 -5.94 15.44 -4.83
C GLY A 351 -5.19 16.58 -5.50
N LEU A 352 -4.23 16.27 -6.39
CA LEU A 352 -3.47 17.24 -7.19
C LEU A 352 -4.11 17.46 -8.58
N PRO A 353 -4.14 18.71 -9.09
CA PRO A 353 -4.62 19.03 -10.44
C PRO A 353 -3.53 18.90 -11.52
N HIS A 354 -3.95 18.87 -12.80
CA HIS A 354 -3.10 18.77 -14.02
C HIS A 354 -2.06 19.89 -14.21
N SER A 355 -2.17 20.97 -13.46
CA SER A 355 -1.25 22.09 -13.51
C SER A 355 -1.15 22.59 -12.09
N THR A 356 0.04 22.64 -11.54
CA THR A 356 0.34 23.31 -10.28
C THR A 356 1.51 24.24 -10.56
N PRO A 357 1.64 25.41 -9.92
CA PRO A 357 2.75 26.31 -10.18
C PRO A 357 4.04 25.79 -9.51
N PRO A 358 5.21 25.92 -10.15
CA PRO A 358 6.51 25.44 -9.63
C PRO A 358 7.16 26.43 -8.66
N ARG A 359 6.39 27.09 -7.79
CA ARG A 359 6.89 28.19 -6.96
C ARG A 359 6.95 27.76 -5.50
N TYR A 360 7.94 28.29 -4.76
CA TYR A 360 8.18 28.08 -3.32
C TYR A 360 8.78 26.74 -2.92
N GLU A 361 9.75 26.27 -3.70
CA GLU A 361 10.37 24.96 -3.48
C GLU A 361 11.64 25.09 -2.63
N LYS A 362 11.62 24.44 -1.46
CA LYS A 362 12.80 24.25 -0.62
C LYS A 362 13.38 22.85 -0.89
N TRP A 363 13.87 22.19 0.16
CA TRP A 363 14.54 20.90 0.07
C TRP A 363 13.57 19.79 0.44
N ALA A 364 13.45 18.78 -0.41
CA ALA A 364 12.90 17.48 -0.07
C ALA A 364 13.94 16.65 0.72
N TYR A 365 13.46 15.65 1.45
CA TYR A 365 14.30 14.71 2.19
C TYR A 365 13.85 13.29 1.89
N ARG A 366 14.75 12.48 1.34
CA ARG A 366 14.54 11.07 1.07
C ARG A 366 15.07 10.26 2.25
N SER A 367 14.17 9.79 3.10
CA SER A 367 14.53 9.12 4.34
C SER A 367 15.14 7.73 4.13
N TYR A 368 14.86 7.05 3.01
CA TYR A 368 15.38 5.71 2.75
C TYR A 368 16.88 5.66 2.41
N ASP A 369 17.43 6.69 1.77
CA ASP A 369 18.84 6.81 1.41
C ASP A 369 19.55 8.00 2.08
N LEU A 370 18.86 8.67 3.01
CA LEU A 370 19.34 9.81 3.81
C LEU A 370 19.87 10.94 2.93
N LYS A 371 19.09 11.38 1.93
CA LYS A 371 19.52 12.46 1.03
C LYS A 371 18.60 13.66 1.01
N PHE A 372 19.24 14.82 1.00
CA PHE A 372 18.58 16.09 0.70
C PHE A 372 18.54 16.33 -0.80
N LEU A 373 17.39 16.82 -1.26
CA LEU A 373 17.09 17.01 -2.67
C LEU A 373 16.46 18.38 -2.90
N PRO A 374 17.10 19.29 -3.64
CA PRO A 374 16.45 20.52 -4.04
C PRO A 374 15.59 20.28 -5.28
N ASN A 375 14.48 21.00 -5.40
CA ASN A 375 13.58 20.88 -6.55
C ASN A 375 13.93 21.85 -7.70
N TYR A 376 15.12 22.46 -7.68
CA TYR A 376 15.59 23.38 -8.72
C TYR A 376 16.89 22.89 -9.37
N HIS A 377 17.09 23.25 -10.65
CA HIS A 377 18.33 22.98 -11.37
C HIS A 377 19.45 23.93 -10.92
N PRO A 378 20.67 23.44 -10.67
CA PRO A 378 21.72 24.24 -10.03
C PRO A 378 22.38 25.26 -10.98
N ASP A 379 22.25 25.09 -12.30
CA ASP A 379 22.79 26.02 -13.30
C ASP A 379 21.88 26.07 -14.54
N PRO A 380 20.68 26.68 -14.48
CA PRO A 380 19.73 26.59 -15.59
C PRO A 380 20.17 27.34 -16.84
N HIS A 381 20.93 28.44 -16.67
CA HIS A 381 21.39 29.28 -17.77
C HIS A 381 22.39 28.58 -18.68
N ARG A 382 23.37 27.85 -18.13
CA ARG A 382 24.34 27.09 -18.92
C ARG A 382 23.70 26.05 -19.84
N TYR A 383 22.53 25.53 -19.45
CA TYR A 383 21.83 24.46 -20.16
C TYR A 383 20.62 24.96 -20.97
N GLY A 384 20.41 26.28 -21.06
CA GLY A 384 19.32 26.86 -21.84
C GLY A 384 17.92 26.52 -21.31
N LEU A 385 17.79 26.23 -20.02
CA LEU A 385 16.52 25.93 -19.38
C LEU A 385 15.73 27.21 -19.14
N GLY A 386 14.41 27.16 -19.33
CA GLY A 386 13.53 28.29 -19.00
C GLY A 386 13.53 28.55 -17.50
N VAL A 387 13.79 29.79 -17.10
CA VAL A 387 13.84 30.21 -15.69
C VAL A 387 12.67 31.12 -15.34
N ASP A 388 12.33 31.18 -14.05
CA ASP A 388 11.37 32.13 -13.54
C ASP A 388 12.00 33.51 -13.28
N TYR A 389 11.25 34.42 -12.66
CA TYR A 389 11.69 35.78 -12.30
C TYR A 389 12.84 35.83 -11.28
N LEU A 390 13.19 34.70 -10.68
CA LEU A 390 14.30 34.54 -9.74
C LEU A 390 15.54 33.97 -10.42
N GLY A 391 15.48 33.69 -11.72
CA GLY A 391 16.55 33.03 -12.45
C GLY A 391 16.66 31.53 -12.12
N LEU A 392 15.64 30.94 -11.47
CA LEU A 392 15.64 29.52 -11.12
C LEU A 392 14.82 28.72 -12.14
N HIS A 393 15.30 27.53 -12.48
CA HIS A 393 14.51 26.50 -13.16
C HIS A 393 14.11 25.46 -12.14
N TYR A 394 12.82 25.28 -11.96
CA TYR A 394 12.27 24.26 -11.10
C TYR A 394 11.91 23.03 -11.92
N PHE A 395 12.17 21.83 -11.40
CA PHE A 395 11.87 20.59 -12.12
C PHE A 395 10.35 20.40 -12.23
N GLY A 396 9.89 19.92 -13.40
CA GLY A 396 8.48 19.80 -13.75
C GLY A 396 7.69 18.78 -12.92
N HIS A 397 6.42 19.10 -12.69
CA HIS A 397 5.45 18.48 -11.77
C HIS A 397 5.08 17.02 -12.08
N VAL A 398 4.81 16.23 -11.03
CA VAL A 398 4.23 14.88 -11.10
C VAL A 398 2.91 14.80 -11.92
N VAL A 399 2.20 15.92 -12.08
CA VAL A 399 0.88 15.98 -12.75
C VAL A 399 0.90 17.09 -13.82
N GLY A 400 1.21 16.75 -15.07
CA GLY A 400 1.26 17.66 -16.22
C GLY A 400 0.38 17.16 -17.38
N SER A 401 -0.01 18.03 -18.33
CA SER A 401 -0.88 17.62 -19.45
C SER A 401 -0.27 16.45 -20.26
N LEU A 402 -1.02 15.35 -20.41
CA LEU A 402 -0.66 14.20 -21.24
C LEU A 402 -0.83 14.45 -22.76
N THR A 403 -1.41 15.60 -23.16
CA THR A 403 -1.87 15.86 -24.54
C THR A 403 -0.98 16.80 -25.36
N GLU A 404 0.03 17.45 -24.75
CA GLU A 404 0.95 18.33 -25.48
C GLU A 404 2.33 17.66 -25.69
N PRO A 405 2.89 17.68 -26.92
CA PRO A 405 4.25 17.22 -27.15
C PRO A 405 5.23 18.34 -26.77
N ALA A 406 5.41 18.58 -25.47
CA ALA A 406 6.60 19.21 -24.90
C ALA A 406 6.54 19.21 -23.36
N TRP A 407 6.60 18.04 -22.73
CA TRP A 407 7.62 17.95 -21.69
C TRP A 407 8.93 18.26 -22.44
N PRO A 408 9.68 19.31 -22.09
CA PRO A 408 10.89 19.63 -22.81
C PRO A 408 11.70 18.34 -22.94
N GLY A 409 12.21 18.01 -24.12
CA GLY A 409 13.14 16.88 -24.32
C GLY A 409 14.46 17.04 -23.54
N SER A 410 14.47 17.92 -22.53
CA SER A 410 15.54 18.35 -21.67
C SER A 410 14.95 18.84 -20.34
N THR A 411 14.21 18.00 -19.60
CA THR A 411 14.28 18.14 -18.14
C THR A 411 15.69 17.69 -17.77
N ALA A 412 16.57 18.63 -17.46
CA ALA A 412 17.85 18.27 -16.86
C ALA A 412 17.62 17.42 -15.60
N SER A 413 18.60 16.60 -15.24
CA SER A 413 18.41 15.38 -14.47
C SER A 413 17.73 15.51 -13.11
N ALA A 414 16.87 14.51 -12.85
CA ALA A 414 16.51 14.10 -11.51
C ALA A 414 17.77 13.60 -10.73
N PRO A 415 17.73 13.54 -9.41
CA PRO A 415 18.80 13.05 -8.54
C PRO A 415 19.10 11.56 -8.66
N TRP A 416 20.38 11.15 -8.53
CA TRP A 416 20.78 9.74 -8.56
C TRP A 416 20.18 8.88 -7.43
N VAL A 417 19.86 7.62 -7.75
CA VAL A 417 19.49 6.57 -6.80
C VAL A 417 20.38 5.36 -7.05
N ASP A 418 21.32 5.14 -6.14
CA ASP A 418 22.38 4.13 -6.25
C ASP A 418 21.89 2.71 -6.45
N GLU A 419 20.84 2.34 -5.71
CA GLU A 419 20.28 1.00 -5.73
C GLU A 419 19.77 0.65 -7.13
N PHE A 420 19.22 1.62 -7.87
CA PHE A 420 18.71 1.44 -9.22
C PHE A 420 19.82 1.29 -10.27
N GLU A 421 20.86 2.13 -10.26
CA GLU A 421 21.96 1.98 -11.23
C GLU A 421 22.75 0.69 -11.00
N ALA A 422 22.87 0.25 -9.75
CA ALA A 422 23.47 -1.04 -9.44
C ALA A 422 22.60 -2.22 -9.87
N LEU A 423 21.27 -2.16 -9.69
CA LEU A 423 20.37 -3.14 -10.29
C LEU A 423 20.44 -3.11 -11.81
N ARG A 424 20.65 -1.93 -12.41
CA ARG A 424 20.78 -1.78 -13.85
C ARG A 424 22.05 -2.38 -14.42
N SER A 425 23.17 -2.18 -13.75
CA SER A 425 24.42 -2.86 -14.13
C SER A 425 24.32 -4.40 -14.01
N LYS A 426 23.54 -4.92 -13.05
CA LYS A 426 23.35 -6.36 -12.84
C LYS A 426 22.28 -6.96 -13.75
N THR A 427 21.29 -6.17 -14.17
CA THR A 427 20.13 -6.66 -14.92
C THR A 427 19.67 -5.62 -15.96
N PRO A 428 20.50 -5.30 -16.97
CA PRO A 428 20.31 -4.12 -17.82
C PRO A 428 18.98 -4.10 -18.60
N LEU A 429 18.51 -5.26 -19.05
CA LEU A 429 17.29 -5.38 -19.85
C LEU A 429 16.00 -5.13 -19.02
N VAL A 430 16.00 -5.45 -17.72
CA VAL A 430 14.81 -5.35 -16.85
C VAL A 430 14.65 -3.94 -16.26
N THR A 431 15.75 -3.18 -16.23
CA THR A 431 15.87 -1.87 -15.57
C THR A 431 16.07 -0.72 -16.54
N ALA A 432 16.42 -0.99 -17.81
CA ALA A 432 16.49 0.02 -18.87
C ALA A 432 15.14 0.73 -19.11
N ASP A 433 14.04 0.06 -18.76
CA ASP A 433 12.67 0.59 -18.90
C ASP A 433 12.17 1.33 -17.64
N TRP A 434 12.95 1.34 -16.55
CA TRP A 434 12.64 2.14 -15.35
C TRP A 434 12.84 3.63 -15.66
N ARG A 435 11.74 4.34 -15.93
CA ARG A 435 11.72 5.79 -16.18
C ARG A 435 10.90 6.49 -15.10
N HIS A 436 11.48 6.63 -13.91
CA HIS A 436 10.91 7.52 -12.90
C HIS A 436 11.63 8.87 -12.96
N TYR A 437 10.89 9.97 -13.02
CA TYR A 437 11.44 11.30 -12.81
C TYR A 437 11.31 11.59 -11.31
N ILE A 438 12.43 11.56 -10.58
CA ILE A 438 12.47 11.86 -9.15
C ILE A 438 12.33 13.37 -8.97
N ALA A 439 11.12 13.88 -9.19
CA ALA A 439 10.74 15.25 -8.93
C ALA A 439 9.83 15.23 -7.70
N PRO A 440 10.32 15.64 -6.52
CA PRO A 440 9.51 15.67 -5.32
C PRO A 440 8.32 16.60 -5.51
N TYR A 441 7.25 16.36 -4.76
CA TYR A 441 6.19 17.35 -4.64
C TYR A 441 6.77 18.70 -4.16
N THR A 442 6.18 19.81 -4.59
CA THR A 442 6.47 21.11 -3.99
C THR A 442 5.89 21.16 -2.57
N HIS A 443 6.34 22.12 -1.75
CA HIS A 443 5.77 22.31 -0.41
C HIS A 443 4.25 22.57 -0.43
N GLN A 444 3.75 23.35 -1.40
CA GLN A 444 2.32 23.60 -1.57
C GLN A 444 1.56 22.36 -2.04
N GLN A 445 2.14 21.57 -2.95
CA GLN A 445 1.59 20.26 -3.31
C GLN A 445 1.55 19.33 -2.10
N MET A 446 2.60 19.33 -1.28
CA MET A 446 2.69 18.52 -0.06
C MET A 446 1.59 18.89 0.95
N LEU A 447 1.35 20.18 1.19
CA LEU A 447 0.22 20.64 2.00
C LEU A 447 -1.12 20.10 1.46
N ARG A 448 -1.31 20.13 0.13
CA ARG A 448 -2.51 19.57 -0.48
C ARG A 448 -2.64 18.06 -0.25
N VAL A 449 -1.54 17.32 -0.43
CA VAL A 449 -1.50 15.88 -0.18
C VAL A 449 -1.73 15.56 1.29
N GLN A 450 -1.25 16.37 2.24
CA GLN A 450 -1.49 16.16 3.69
C GLN A 450 -2.99 16.20 4.04
N GLN A 451 -3.77 17.03 3.37
CA GLN A 451 -5.23 17.10 3.56
C GLN A 451 -5.95 15.81 3.17
N ARG A 452 -5.32 14.97 2.33
CA ARG A 452 -5.81 13.65 1.95
C ARG A 452 -5.81 12.66 3.12
N PHE A 453 -4.89 12.83 4.07
CA PHE A 453 -4.63 11.88 5.16
C PHE A 453 -5.03 12.42 6.54
N GLY A 454 -5.07 13.74 6.71
CA GLY A 454 -5.39 14.40 7.97
C GLY A 454 -5.98 15.79 7.78
N SER A 455 -6.16 16.51 8.88
CA SER A 455 -6.61 17.90 8.88
C SER A 455 -5.57 18.82 9.51
N PHE A 456 -5.58 20.08 9.10
CA PHE A 456 -4.71 21.09 9.70
C PHE A 456 -5.31 21.58 11.03
N PRO A 457 -4.48 21.95 12.02
CA PRO A 457 -4.94 22.61 13.24
C PRO A 457 -5.82 23.82 12.93
N ALA A 458 -6.86 24.02 13.75
CA ALA A 458 -7.80 25.12 13.56
C ALA A 458 -7.09 26.48 13.60
N GLY A 459 -7.39 27.35 12.64
CA GLY A 459 -6.81 28.69 12.54
C GLY A 459 -5.39 28.76 11.97
N LEU A 460 -4.78 27.64 11.56
CA LEU A 460 -3.47 27.63 10.92
C LEU A 460 -3.52 28.32 9.55
N GLN A 461 -2.62 29.27 9.32
CA GLN A 461 -2.44 29.89 8.00
C GLN A 461 -1.54 29.01 7.11
N TYR A 462 -1.94 28.82 5.86
CA TYR A 462 -1.17 28.08 4.87
C TYR A 462 -1.40 28.61 3.46
N ALA A 463 -0.41 28.42 2.59
CA ALA A 463 -0.47 28.77 1.19
C ALA A 463 -1.18 27.66 0.39
N GLY A 464 -2.27 27.99 -0.29
CA GLY A 464 -2.91 27.07 -1.24
C GLY A 464 -2.04 26.83 -2.47
N LEU A 465 -2.40 25.83 -3.31
CA LEU A 465 -1.68 25.47 -4.53
C LEU A 465 -1.40 26.66 -5.48
N TRP A 466 -2.24 27.68 -5.46
CA TRP A 466 -2.16 28.84 -6.36
C TRP A 466 -1.83 30.14 -5.64
N ASP A 467 -1.50 30.06 -4.35
CA ASP A 467 -1.13 31.25 -3.58
C ASP A 467 0.28 31.68 -3.99
N ASP A 468 0.33 32.86 -4.59
CA ASP A 468 1.50 33.38 -5.28
C ASP A 468 2.26 34.38 -4.40
N HIS A 469 1.74 34.80 -3.23
CA HIS A 469 2.39 35.70 -2.26
C HIS A 469 3.21 36.89 -2.82
N ARG A 470 2.98 37.31 -4.07
CA ARG A 470 3.64 38.47 -4.66
C ARG A 470 3.24 39.70 -3.85
N PRO A 471 4.19 40.62 -3.56
CA PRO A 471 3.80 41.98 -3.21
C PRO A 471 2.84 42.47 -4.30
N PRO A 472 1.68 43.06 -3.95
CA PRO A 472 0.79 43.60 -4.96
C PRO A 472 1.63 44.49 -5.88
N PRO A 473 1.49 44.39 -7.21
CA PRO A 473 2.21 45.29 -8.10
C PRO A 473 1.94 46.71 -7.58
N LYS A 474 2.99 47.50 -7.36
CA LYS A 474 2.85 48.93 -7.07
C LYS A 474 2.08 49.52 -8.25
N SER A 475 0.76 49.56 -8.13
CA SER A 475 -0.11 49.76 -9.26
C SER A 475 -0.08 51.24 -9.63
N ALA A 476 0.07 51.52 -10.92
CA ALA A 476 -0.58 52.69 -11.47
C ALA A 476 -2.10 52.56 -11.17
N PRO A 477 -2.78 53.64 -10.78
CA PRO A 477 -4.11 53.55 -10.18
C PRO A 477 -5.12 53.04 -11.21
N ALA A 478 -5.53 51.78 -11.10
CA ALA A 478 -6.66 51.23 -11.82
C ALA A 478 -7.89 51.33 -10.91
N GLN A 479 -8.87 52.08 -11.38
CA GLN A 479 -10.15 52.32 -10.74
C GLN A 479 -10.96 51.02 -10.63
N GLY A 480 -11.53 50.80 -9.45
CA GLY A 480 -12.81 50.11 -9.27
C GLY A 480 -12.90 48.66 -9.76
N ALA A 481 -12.30 47.74 -9.02
CA ALA A 481 -12.83 46.38 -8.92
C ALA A 481 -12.89 46.02 -7.43
N GLY A 482 -14.09 45.75 -6.92
CA GLY A 482 -14.28 45.29 -5.55
C GLY A 482 -13.53 43.98 -5.30
N PRO A 483 -13.28 43.62 -4.03
CA PRO A 483 -12.59 42.39 -3.68
C PRO A 483 -13.41 41.20 -4.20
N GLN A 484 -13.01 40.66 -5.35
CA GLN A 484 -13.46 39.34 -5.78
C GLN A 484 -12.79 38.35 -4.84
N ALA A 485 -13.58 37.75 -3.95
CA ALA A 485 -13.19 36.53 -3.27
C ALA A 485 -12.67 35.56 -4.33
N ALA A 486 -11.46 35.02 -4.10
CA ALA A 486 -10.92 33.99 -4.96
C ALA A 486 -12.00 32.90 -5.11
N PRO A 487 -12.37 32.50 -6.33
CA PRO A 487 -13.31 31.42 -6.49
C PRO A 487 -12.73 30.21 -5.77
N GLU A 488 -13.48 29.68 -4.82
CA GLU A 488 -13.25 28.37 -4.23
C GLU A 488 -13.43 27.35 -5.36
N GLN A 489 -12.40 27.23 -6.20
CA GLN A 489 -12.37 26.22 -7.23
C GLN A 489 -12.19 24.90 -6.49
N LEU A 490 -13.32 24.22 -6.37
CA LEU A 490 -13.44 22.84 -5.95
C LEU A 490 -12.25 22.05 -6.48
N ILE A 491 -11.68 21.26 -5.57
CA ILE A 491 -10.99 20.00 -5.85
C ILE A 491 -11.35 19.55 -7.26
N ASP A 492 -10.38 19.27 -8.13
CA ASP A 492 -10.66 18.38 -9.27
C ASP A 492 -11.44 17.22 -8.65
N SER A 493 -12.72 17.08 -9.00
CA SER A 493 -13.73 16.37 -8.20
C SER A 493 -13.48 14.85 -8.14
N GLY A 494 -12.27 14.44 -8.50
CA GLY A 494 -12.05 13.32 -9.39
C GLY A 494 -12.90 13.47 -10.64
N ILE A 495 -12.95 12.38 -11.38
CA ILE A 495 -14.18 11.94 -12.04
C ILE A 495 -15.39 12.44 -11.22
N ASP A 496 -16.16 13.40 -11.76
CA ASP A 496 -17.40 13.83 -11.14
C ASP A 496 -18.25 12.56 -10.91
N GLU A 497 -18.43 12.16 -9.65
CA GLU A 497 -19.25 11.00 -9.28
C GLU A 497 -20.67 11.16 -9.81
N ALA A 498 -21.14 12.40 -10.05
CA ALA A 498 -22.42 12.68 -10.68
C ALA A 498 -22.38 12.57 -12.22
N ALA A 499 -21.22 12.75 -12.88
CA ALA A 499 -21.06 12.57 -14.33
C ALA A 499 -20.93 11.08 -14.72
N HIS A 500 -20.59 10.23 -13.75
CA HIS A 500 -20.53 8.77 -13.93
C HIS A 500 -21.55 8.10 -13.04
N ASP A 501 -22.71 7.80 -13.63
CA ASP A 501 -23.73 6.94 -13.04
C ASP A 501 -23.08 5.59 -12.67
N LEU A 502 -22.64 5.48 -11.41
CA LEU A 502 -22.11 4.25 -10.83
C LEU A 502 -23.23 3.18 -10.72
N GLY A 503 -24.45 3.45 -11.21
CA GLY A 503 -25.60 2.61 -10.86
C GLY A 503 -25.76 2.51 -9.33
N THR A 504 -26.63 1.61 -8.90
CA THR A 504 -26.79 1.35 -7.46
C THR A 504 -25.74 0.32 -7.04
N MET A 505 -24.66 0.76 -6.36
CA MET A 505 -23.78 -0.16 -5.63
C MET A 505 -24.36 -0.40 -4.22
N ALA A 506 -24.83 -1.62 -3.95
CA ALA A 506 -25.30 -1.99 -2.63
C ALA A 506 -24.12 -1.97 -1.63
N ARG A 507 -24.24 -1.15 -0.59
CA ARG A 507 -23.24 -1.10 0.49
C ARG A 507 -23.43 -2.28 1.41
N MET A 508 -22.50 -3.24 1.32
CA MET A 508 -22.53 -4.48 2.11
C MET A 508 -21.92 -4.33 3.51
N VAL A 509 -21.13 -3.28 3.73
CA VAL A 509 -20.46 -2.99 5.00
C VAL A 509 -21.04 -1.72 5.60
N GLN A 510 -21.44 -1.80 6.87
CA GLN A 510 -21.97 -0.65 7.61
C GLN A 510 -20.84 0.26 8.10
N PRO A 511 -20.98 1.59 8.06
CA PRO A 511 -19.99 2.49 8.65
C PRO A 511 -19.75 2.16 10.13
N GLY A 512 -18.49 1.90 10.50
CA GLY A 512 -18.10 1.56 11.87
C GLY A 512 -18.08 0.07 12.20
N GLN A 513 -18.45 -0.81 11.26
CA GLN A 513 -18.29 -2.25 11.43
C GLN A 513 -16.79 -2.60 11.48
N THR A 514 -16.36 -3.37 12.49
CA THR A 514 -14.97 -3.84 12.58
C THR A 514 -14.78 -5.06 11.69
N PRO A 515 -13.73 -5.11 10.85
CA PRO A 515 -13.44 -6.29 10.05
C PRO A 515 -13.08 -7.49 10.94
N LEU A 516 -13.51 -8.68 10.55
CA LEU A 516 -13.10 -9.95 11.17
C LEU A 516 -11.60 -10.23 10.93
N LEU A 517 -11.12 -9.89 9.74
CA LEU A 517 -9.71 -9.99 9.35
C LEU A 517 -9.31 -8.69 8.64
N LYS A 518 -8.23 -8.03 9.08
CA LYS A 518 -7.69 -6.79 8.48
C LYS A 518 -6.45 -7.13 7.65
N GLY A 519 -6.38 -6.62 6.41
CA GLY A 519 -5.18 -6.70 5.58
C GLY A 519 -4.71 -8.11 5.19
N VAL A 520 -5.65 -9.02 4.92
CA VAL A 520 -5.35 -10.42 4.52
C VAL A 520 -5.53 -10.62 3.01
N PRO A 521 -5.01 -11.72 2.43
CA PRO A 521 -5.35 -12.11 1.08
C PRO A 521 -6.85 -12.41 0.93
N VAL A 522 -7.47 -11.84 -0.10
CA VAL A 522 -8.92 -11.90 -0.34
C VAL A 522 -9.25 -12.25 -1.79
N GLN A 523 -10.43 -12.83 -1.98
CA GLN A 523 -11.13 -12.82 -3.25
C GLN A 523 -12.32 -11.88 -3.14
N THR A 524 -12.30 -10.78 -3.87
CA THR A 524 -13.43 -9.86 -3.96
C THR A 524 -14.40 -10.41 -5.00
N LEU A 525 -15.58 -10.84 -4.55
CA LEU A 525 -16.68 -11.29 -5.39
C LEU A 525 -17.50 -10.09 -5.82
N VAL A 526 -17.57 -9.84 -7.13
CA VAL A 526 -18.39 -8.77 -7.72
C VAL A 526 -19.62 -9.40 -8.35
N VAL A 527 -20.80 -8.87 -8.00
CA VAL A 527 -22.09 -9.42 -8.40
C VAL A 527 -22.92 -8.34 -9.06
N THR A 528 -23.53 -8.64 -10.20
CA THR A 528 -24.58 -7.80 -10.82
C THR A 528 -25.94 -8.47 -10.64
N MET A 529 -26.97 -7.66 -10.41
CA MET A 529 -28.34 -8.06 -10.16
C MET A 529 -29.26 -7.23 -11.05
N ALA A 530 -30.04 -7.88 -11.90
CA ALA A 530 -30.89 -7.26 -12.91
C ALA A 530 -32.30 -7.82 -12.86
N ASN A 531 -33.24 -7.11 -13.50
CA ASN A 531 -34.64 -7.54 -13.59
C ASN A 531 -34.76 -8.97 -14.17
N PRO A 532 -35.70 -9.81 -13.69
CA PRO A 532 -35.92 -11.17 -14.19
C PRO A 532 -36.12 -11.32 -15.71
N GLN A 533 -36.60 -10.27 -16.38
CA GLN A 533 -36.73 -10.27 -17.84
C GLN A 533 -35.39 -10.45 -18.56
N HIS A 534 -34.27 -10.17 -17.88
CA HIS A 534 -32.92 -10.26 -18.42
C HIS A 534 -32.19 -11.57 -18.06
N ASP A 535 -32.86 -12.56 -17.46
CA ASP A 535 -32.22 -13.83 -17.07
C ASP A 535 -31.62 -14.57 -18.27
N ALA A 536 -32.32 -14.58 -19.40
CA ALA A 536 -31.83 -15.20 -20.64
C ALA A 536 -30.54 -14.54 -21.16
N GLN A 537 -30.29 -13.28 -20.79
CA GLN A 537 -29.11 -12.50 -21.17
C GLN A 537 -27.99 -12.58 -20.13
N LYS A 538 -28.21 -13.30 -19.01
CA LYS A 538 -27.26 -13.46 -17.89
C LYS A 538 -26.75 -12.13 -17.32
N LEU A 539 -27.63 -11.15 -17.17
CA LEU A 539 -27.28 -9.87 -16.55
C LEU A 539 -27.13 -9.97 -15.03
N SER A 540 -27.91 -10.86 -14.39
CA SER A 540 -27.67 -11.27 -13.00
C SER A 540 -26.58 -12.35 -12.97
N GLN A 541 -25.37 -12.00 -12.51
CA GLN A 541 -24.22 -12.91 -12.56
C GLN A 541 -23.14 -12.54 -11.55
N ILE A 542 -22.28 -13.52 -11.26
CA ILE A 542 -21.07 -13.38 -10.45
C ILE A 542 -19.89 -13.22 -11.41
N TYR A 543 -19.13 -12.15 -11.27
CA TYR A 543 -17.91 -11.94 -12.03
C TYR A 543 -16.79 -12.90 -11.58
N PRO A 544 -15.82 -13.18 -12.46
CA PRO A 544 -14.53 -13.70 -12.03
C PRO A 544 -13.99 -12.84 -10.88
N PRO A 545 -13.52 -13.45 -9.78
CA PRO A 545 -13.12 -12.70 -8.60
C PRO A 545 -11.95 -11.76 -8.91
N ILE A 546 -11.85 -10.68 -8.15
CA ILE A 546 -10.60 -9.93 -8.05
C ILE A 546 -9.80 -10.62 -6.95
N ILE A 547 -8.71 -11.27 -7.34
CA ILE A 547 -7.78 -11.90 -6.42
C ILE A 547 -6.83 -10.81 -5.93
N SER A 548 -6.66 -10.63 -4.63
CA SER A 548 -5.78 -9.59 -4.08
C SER A 548 -5.04 -10.07 -2.84
N ASN A 549 -3.80 -9.64 -2.68
CA ASN A 549 -2.96 -10.02 -1.54
C ASN A 549 -3.25 -9.23 -0.25
N TYR A 550 -4.11 -8.20 -0.33
CA TYR A 550 -4.50 -7.37 0.79
C TYR A 550 -5.96 -6.92 0.67
N GLY A 551 -6.71 -7.05 1.76
CA GLY A 551 -8.09 -6.58 1.89
C GLY A 551 -8.66 -6.90 3.26
N ASN A 552 -9.82 -6.34 3.57
CA ASN A 552 -10.53 -6.60 4.82
C ASN A 552 -11.69 -7.55 4.60
N VAL A 553 -11.94 -8.45 5.56
CA VAL A 553 -13.05 -9.41 5.52
C VAL A 553 -14.03 -9.08 6.64
N PHE A 554 -15.32 -8.99 6.32
CA PHE A 554 -16.40 -8.69 7.26
C PHE A 554 -17.26 -9.92 7.54
N ALA A 555 -18.07 -9.86 8.59
CA ALA A 555 -19.00 -10.93 8.94
C ALA A 555 -20.13 -11.05 7.91
N SER A 556 -20.49 -12.28 7.57
CA SER A 556 -21.64 -12.57 6.71
C SER A 556 -22.96 -12.32 7.46
N THR A 557 -24.04 -12.02 6.73
CA THR A 557 -25.34 -11.66 7.31
C THR A 557 -26.00 -12.78 8.12
N VAL A 558 -25.73 -14.06 7.80
CA VAL A 558 -26.12 -15.23 8.62
C VAL A 558 -25.08 -16.34 8.43
N ARG A 559 -24.75 -17.08 9.49
CA ARG A 559 -24.01 -18.36 9.42
C ARG A 559 -25.03 -19.49 9.63
N GLU A 560 -25.56 -20.07 8.55
CA GLU A 560 -26.48 -21.19 8.68
C GLU A 560 -25.73 -22.51 8.85
N SER A 561 -25.92 -23.16 9.99
CA SER A 561 -25.62 -24.58 10.16
C SER A 561 -26.81 -25.43 9.69
N SER A 562 -26.65 -26.08 8.53
CA SER A 562 -27.35 -27.30 8.05
C SER A 562 -28.89 -27.33 7.85
N ALA A 563 -29.27 -27.46 6.56
CA ALA A 563 -30.34 -28.28 5.94
C ALA A 563 -31.85 -28.01 6.21
N ARG A 564 -32.59 -27.57 5.17
CA ARG A 564 -33.59 -28.37 4.41
C ARG A 564 -34.28 -27.54 3.31
N ALA A 565 -34.43 -28.15 2.14
CA ALA A 565 -35.14 -27.63 0.96
C ALA A 565 -36.67 -27.86 1.06
N VAL A 566 -37.48 -26.93 0.53
CA VAL A 566 -38.88 -27.21 0.13
C VAL A 566 -39.30 -26.35 -1.09
N ASP A 567 -39.74 -27.10 -2.11
CA ASP A 567 -40.50 -26.91 -3.36
C ASP A 567 -41.13 -25.59 -3.84
N SER A 568 -40.97 -25.36 -5.16
CA SER A 568 -41.65 -24.39 -6.05
C SER A 568 -43.10 -24.77 -6.41
N PRO A 569 -43.91 -23.80 -6.88
CA PRO A 569 -44.58 -23.98 -8.19
C PRO A 569 -44.73 -22.73 -9.10
N THR A 570 -44.37 -22.95 -10.37
CA THR A 570 -44.80 -22.53 -11.74
C THR A 570 -45.80 -21.37 -12.06
N ASP A 571 -45.41 -20.64 -13.13
CA ASP A 571 -46.14 -20.08 -14.32
C ASP A 571 -47.03 -18.81 -14.25
N MET A 572 -46.61 -17.72 -14.93
CA MET A 572 -47.20 -17.19 -16.19
C MET A 572 -46.58 -15.84 -16.68
N ASN A 573 -46.72 -15.59 -18.00
CA ASN A 573 -45.99 -14.69 -18.91
C ASN A 573 -46.63 -13.26 -19.09
N PRO A 574 -46.07 -12.31 -19.90
CA PRO A 574 -45.88 -10.89 -19.54
C PRO A 574 -46.64 -9.86 -20.42
N SER A 575 -46.68 -8.58 -19.99
CA SER A 575 -46.73 -7.42 -20.93
C SER A 575 -46.39 -6.06 -20.25
N GLU A 576 -45.37 -5.41 -20.83
CA GLU A 576 -45.17 -3.97 -21.14
C GLU A 576 -45.29 -2.86 -20.05
N GLY A 577 -44.20 -2.10 -19.84
CA GLY A 577 -44.09 -0.91 -18.94
C GLY A 577 -44.43 0.43 -19.63
N PRO A 578 -43.85 1.61 -19.24
CA PRO A 578 -43.36 2.10 -17.94
C PRO A 578 -44.22 3.28 -17.39
N LEU A 579 -44.27 3.48 -16.07
CA LEU A 579 -45.09 4.51 -15.40
C LEU A 579 -44.26 5.43 -14.49
N ILE A 580 -43.65 6.48 -15.04
CA ILE A 580 -43.47 7.77 -14.35
C ILE A 580 -43.46 8.87 -15.42
N ASP A 581 -44.63 9.15 -16.01
CA ASP A 581 -44.95 10.45 -16.65
C ASP A 581 -46.38 10.54 -17.21
N ARG A 582 -47.20 9.47 -17.11
CA ARG A 582 -48.63 9.49 -17.50
C ARG A 582 -49.63 9.48 -16.33
N ALA A 583 -49.19 9.66 -15.09
CA ALA A 583 -50.04 9.63 -13.91
C ALA A 583 -50.76 10.97 -13.58
N GLN A 584 -51.04 11.81 -14.58
CA GLN A 584 -51.69 13.11 -14.36
C GLN A 584 -53.13 13.24 -14.90
N GLN A 585 -53.75 12.21 -15.47
CA GLN A 585 -55.08 12.40 -16.08
C GLN A 585 -56.25 11.52 -15.59
N GLN A 586 -56.09 10.56 -14.66
CA GLN A 586 -57.25 9.72 -14.26
C GLN A 586 -57.33 9.28 -12.78
N GLY A 587 -56.91 10.11 -11.81
CA GLY A 587 -57.46 10.02 -10.43
C GLY A 587 -57.40 8.65 -9.72
N LEU A 588 -56.38 7.83 -9.95
CA LEU A 588 -56.13 6.58 -9.22
C LEU A 588 -54.89 6.77 -8.33
N ILE A 589 -55.12 6.63 -7.03
CA ILE A 589 -54.13 6.87 -5.97
C ILE A 589 -53.17 5.66 -5.92
N ASN A 590 -51.94 5.78 -6.41
CA ASN A 590 -50.96 4.69 -6.35
C ASN A 590 -50.43 4.53 -4.91
N SER A 591 -50.81 3.44 -4.25
CA SER A 591 -50.26 3.04 -2.94
C SER A 591 -48.85 2.45 -3.09
N VAL A 592 -47.95 2.79 -2.17
CA VAL A 592 -46.60 2.22 -2.09
C VAL A 592 -46.42 1.42 -0.80
N ARG A 593 -45.60 0.37 -0.85
CA ARG A 593 -45.02 -0.28 0.34
C ARG A 593 -43.61 0.26 0.51
N ILE A 594 -43.22 0.57 1.75
CA ILE A 594 -41.90 1.16 2.05
C ILE A 594 -41.04 0.05 2.63
N GLN A 595 -40.07 -0.45 1.88
CA GLN A 595 -39.22 -1.56 2.28
C GLN A 595 -37.88 -1.05 2.81
N SER A 596 -37.44 -1.53 3.97
CA SER A 596 -36.10 -1.27 4.49
C SER A 596 -35.04 -1.91 3.59
N ALA A 597 -34.06 -1.11 3.16
CA ALA A 597 -32.94 -1.58 2.35
C ALA A 597 -32.02 -2.55 3.12
N GLN A 598 -31.95 -2.39 4.45
CA GLN A 598 -31.14 -3.25 5.31
C GLN A 598 -31.78 -4.62 5.54
N THR A 599 -33.08 -4.66 5.88
CA THR A 599 -33.74 -5.89 6.33
C THR A 599 -34.61 -6.55 5.26
N GLY A 600 -34.94 -5.84 4.18
CA GLY A 600 -35.88 -6.31 3.16
C GLY A 600 -37.34 -6.39 3.66
N LYS A 601 -37.63 -5.94 4.88
CA LYS A 601 -38.99 -5.92 5.45
C LYS A 601 -39.70 -4.60 5.17
N CYS A 602 -41.02 -4.63 5.10
CA CYS A 602 -41.85 -3.49 4.80
C CYS A 602 -42.33 -2.81 6.07
N LEU A 603 -42.27 -1.48 6.10
CA LEU A 603 -42.90 -0.63 7.10
C LEU A 603 -44.39 -1.00 7.17
N SER A 604 -44.82 -1.44 8.35
CA SER A 604 -46.12 -2.05 8.58
C SER A 604 -46.73 -1.51 9.87
N LEU A 605 -48.06 -1.53 9.90
CA LEU A 605 -48.80 -1.53 11.15
C LEU A 605 -48.94 -2.97 11.63
N THR A 606 -48.10 -3.33 12.62
CA THR A 606 -48.11 -4.65 13.26
C THR A 606 -49.49 -5.00 13.80
N ALA A 607 -49.71 -6.26 14.18
CA ALA A 607 -50.99 -6.72 14.72
C ALA A 607 -51.53 -5.86 15.90
N ASN A 608 -50.64 -5.22 16.66
CA ASN A 608 -50.95 -4.34 17.81
C ASN A 608 -51.03 -2.84 17.44
N ASP A 609 -51.12 -2.50 16.16
CA ASP A 609 -51.13 -1.12 15.62
C ASP A 609 -49.89 -0.28 15.96
N VAL A 610 -48.80 -0.94 16.33
CA VAL A 610 -47.48 -0.32 16.48
C VAL A 610 -46.80 -0.30 15.11
N VAL A 611 -46.15 0.82 14.78
CA VAL A 611 -45.36 0.96 13.56
C VAL A 611 -44.06 0.15 13.72
N GLY A 612 -43.80 -0.74 12.77
CA GLY A 612 -42.63 -1.61 12.76
C GLY A 612 -42.38 -2.16 11.36
N PHE A 613 -41.57 -3.21 11.25
CA PHE A 613 -41.22 -3.83 9.98
C PHE A 613 -41.67 -5.29 9.94
N GLU A 614 -42.40 -5.68 8.90
CA GLU A 614 -42.87 -7.06 8.71
C GLU A 614 -42.50 -7.56 7.30
N PRO A 615 -42.42 -8.88 7.06
CA PRO A 615 -42.22 -9.42 5.71
C PRO A 615 -43.15 -8.77 4.68
N CYS A 616 -42.59 -8.29 3.58
CA CYS A 616 -43.34 -7.58 2.56
C CYS A 616 -44.42 -8.47 1.94
N SER A 617 -45.67 -8.02 1.98
CA SER A 617 -46.83 -8.74 1.45
C SER A 617 -47.73 -7.81 0.64
N SER A 618 -48.07 -8.20 -0.59
CA SER A 618 -49.03 -7.47 -1.43
C SER A 618 -50.48 -7.62 -0.94
N MET A 619 -50.73 -8.62 -0.10
CA MET A 619 -52.07 -8.98 0.39
C MET A 619 -52.53 -8.16 1.59
N THR A 620 -51.62 -7.47 2.30
CA THR A 620 -51.96 -6.71 3.50
C THR A 620 -52.08 -5.21 3.24
N SER A 621 -53.20 -4.61 3.65
CA SER A 621 -53.37 -3.15 3.61
C SER A 621 -52.59 -2.44 4.71
N ARG A 622 -52.09 -3.15 5.74
CA ARG A 622 -51.28 -2.59 6.84
C ARG A 622 -49.95 -2.01 6.38
N GLN A 623 -49.43 -2.49 5.26
CA GLN A 623 -48.17 -2.05 4.65
C GLN A 623 -48.38 -1.00 3.54
N ARG A 624 -49.63 -0.62 3.23
CA ARG A 624 -49.94 0.30 2.13
C ARG A 624 -49.93 1.74 2.62
N TRP A 625 -48.94 2.48 2.14
CA TRP A 625 -48.73 3.88 2.44
C TRP A 625 -49.00 4.76 1.22
N TYR A 626 -49.45 5.99 1.47
CA TYR A 626 -49.75 6.99 0.46
C TYR A 626 -49.06 8.29 0.85
N ALA A 627 -48.24 8.82 -0.04
CA ALA A 627 -47.65 10.13 0.11
C ALA A 627 -48.50 11.17 -0.64
N GLY A 628 -48.75 12.32 -0.01
CA GLY A 628 -49.31 13.48 -0.69
C GLY A 628 -48.36 14.04 -1.75
N SER A 629 -48.86 14.87 -2.67
CA SER A 629 -48.01 15.54 -3.67
C SER A 629 -47.35 16.80 -3.09
N GLY A 630 -46.06 17.01 -3.39
CA GLY A 630 -45.28 18.18 -2.98
C GLY A 630 -43.94 17.82 -2.31
N GLU A 631 -43.10 18.83 -2.07
CA GLU A 631 -41.80 18.71 -1.38
C GLU A 631 -41.97 18.27 0.09
N HIS A 632 -43.11 18.59 0.70
CA HIS A 632 -43.51 18.15 2.02
C HIS A 632 -44.86 17.47 1.96
N PHE A 633 -44.97 16.27 2.52
CA PHE A 633 -46.17 15.44 2.39
C PHE A 633 -46.51 14.72 3.69
N THR A 634 -47.78 14.34 3.82
CA THR A 634 -48.23 13.42 4.87
C THR A 634 -48.11 11.98 4.39
N LEU A 635 -47.69 11.07 5.27
CA LEU A 635 -47.63 9.65 4.99
C LEU A 635 -48.86 8.94 5.56
N PHE A 636 -49.84 8.64 4.71
CA PHE A 636 -51.15 8.07 5.05
C PHE A 636 -51.18 6.55 4.94
N ASN A 637 -51.80 5.86 5.90
CA ASN A 637 -52.01 4.42 5.88
C ASN A 637 -53.49 4.09 5.65
N SER A 638 -53.81 3.33 4.58
CA SER A 638 -55.20 3.04 4.22
C SER A 638 -55.91 2.08 5.18
N PHE A 639 -55.18 1.24 5.92
CA PHE A 639 -55.79 0.34 6.88
C PHE A 639 -56.44 1.09 8.05
N ARG A 640 -55.82 2.18 8.50
CA ARG A 640 -56.32 3.00 9.62
C ARG A 640 -57.00 4.30 9.20
N GLY A 641 -56.85 4.72 7.95
CA GLY A 641 -57.39 6.00 7.49
C GLY A 641 -56.72 7.19 8.19
N ALA A 642 -55.44 7.05 8.55
CA ALA A 642 -54.72 8.00 9.40
C ALA A 642 -53.25 8.11 8.95
N CYS A 643 -52.55 9.14 9.41
CA CYS A 643 -51.19 9.47 9.00
C CYS A 643 -50.16 9.14 10.06
N LEU A 644 -48.96 8.81 9.62
CA LEU A 644 -47.78 8.63 10.48
C LEU A 644 -47.22 10.01 10.88
N ASN A 645 -46.96 10.20 12.17
CA ASN A 645 -46.29 11.40 12.69
C ASN A 645 -44.84 11.13 13.12
N GLY A 646 -44.11 12.20 13.48
CA GLY A 646 -42.70 12.16 13.88
C GLY A 646 -42.39 11.43 15.19
N ASP A 647 -43.40 10.91 15.88
CA ASP A 647 -43.27 10.02 17.06
C ASP A 647 -43.61 8.56 16.71
N LEU A 648 -43.75 8.24 15.41
CA LEU A 648 -44.18 6.95 14.87
C LEU A 648 -45.56 6.49 15.35
N GLN A 649 -46.46 7.45 15.61
CA GLN A 649 -47.83 7.18 15.97
C GLN A 649 -48.77 7.41 14.78
N ILE A 650 -49.85 6.64 14.74
CA ILE A 650 -50.93 6.82 13.77
C ILE A 650 -51.94 7.81 14.31
N VAL A 651 -52.00 8.98 13.68
CA VAL A 651 -52.79 10.14 14.09
C VAL A 651 -53.67 10.66 12.95
N PRO A 652 -54.72 11.42 13.21
CA PRO A 652 -55.46 12.11 12.15
C PRO A 652 -54.51 12.93 11.26
N CYS A 653 -54.70 12.89 9.94
CA CYS A 653 -53.85 13.61 9.01
C CYS A 653 -54.01 15.13 9.21
N THR A 654 -52.94 15.80 9.62
CA THR A 654 -52.90 17.26 9.80
C THR A 654 -51.77 17.87 8.98
N GLY A 655 -51.86 19.16 8.67
CA GLY A 655 -50.77 19.93 8.06
C GLY A 655 -49.72 20.42 9.06
N ALA A 656 -49.69 19.89 10.29
CA ALA A 656 -48.68 20.26 11.29
C ALA A 656 -47.32 19.66 10.93
N LEU A 657 -46.22 20.36 11.27
CA LEU A 657 -44.85 19.89 11.00
C LEU A 657 -44.57 18.47 11.53
N LEU A 658 -45.21 18.07 12.64
CA LEU A 658 -45.09 16.71 13.19
C LEU A 658 -45.60 15.63 12.25
N SER A 659 -46.61 15.93 11.42
CA SER A 659 -47.23 14.99 10.47
C SER A 659 -46.67 15.10 9.06
N LEU A 660 -45.73 16.03 8.83
CA LEU A 660 -45.11 16.28 7.54
C LEU A 660 -43.74 15.61 7.44
N TRP A 661 -43.52 15.00 6.29
CA TRP A 661 -42.32 14.27 5.90
C TRP A 661 -41.73 14.88 4.64
N THR A 662 -40.42 14.77 4.51
CA THR A 662 -39.70 15.08 3.28
C THR A 662 -38.81 13.91 2.87
N LEU A 663 -38.67 13.72 1.56
CA LEU A 663 -37.68 12.81 1.01
C LEU A 663 -36.34 13.54 0.91
N ARG A 664 -35.25 12.86 1.27
CA ARG A 664 -33.88 13.39 1.23
C ARG A 664 -33.02 12.63 0.24
N GLU A 665 -33.35 12.76 -1.05
CA GLU A 665 -32.61 12.17 -2.17
C GLU A 665 -31.17 12.71 -2.25
N ASP A 666 -30.96 13.94 -1.79
CA ASP A 666 -29.65 14.59 -1.68
C ASP A 666 -28.70 13.90 -0.68
N LEU A 667 -29.24 13.10 0.25
CA LEU A 667 -28.45 12.34 1.22
C LEU A 667 -28.16 10.90 0.77
N THR A 668 -28.86 10.41 -0.26
CA THR A 668 -28.70 9.05 -0.80
C THR A 668 -28.00 9.04 -2.16
N ASN A 669 -27.91 10.19 -2.84
CA ASN A 669 -27.46 10.30 -4.24
C ASN A 669 -28.20 9.33 -5.18
N SER A 670 -29.42 8.94 -4.83
CA SER A 670 -30.20 7.94 -5.56
C SER A 670 -31.66 8.35 -5.63
N LYS A 671 -32.24 8.29 -6.84
CA LYS A 671 -33.67 8.50 -7.09
C LYS A 671 -34.55 7.31 -6.66
N VAL A 672 -33.92 6.20 -6.24
CA VAL A 672 -34.59 4.94 -5.92
C VAL A 672 -34.49 4.63 -4.43
N VAL A 673 -33.41 5.07 -3.77
CA VAL A 673 -33.20 4.92 -2.33
C VAL A 673 -33.71 6.16 -1.61
N LEU A 674 -34.73 5.95 -0.76
CA LEU A 674 -35.45 6.98 -0.06
C LEU A 674 -34.98 7.08 1.39
N ARG A 675 -34.84 8.30 1.89
CA ARG A 675 -34.75 8.61 3.33
C ARG A 675 -35.93 9.48 3.70
N LEU A 676 -36.67 9.08 4.73
CA LEU A 676 -37.88 9.78 5.20
C LEU A 676 -37.54 10.60 6.44
N GLN A 677 -37.43 11.91 6.28
CA GLN A 677 -37.14 12.85 7.36
C GLN A 677 -38.43 13.51 7.85
N ASN A 678 -38.64 13.57 9.16
CA ASN A 678 -39.73 14.33 9.74
C ASN A 678 -39.38 15.83 9.82
N MET A 679 -40.33 16.68 9.44
CA MET A 679 -40.10 18.13 9.32
C MET A 679 -40.00 18.85 10.68
N GLN A 680 -40.54 18.28 11.77
CA GLN A 680 -40.46 18.93 13.08
C GLN A 680 -39.16 18.64 13.82
N ASN A 681 -38.77 17.37 13.90
CA ASN A 681 -37.63 16.96 14.71
C ASN A 681 -36.34 16.74 13.90
N GLY A 682 -36.42 16.79 12.57
CA GLY A 682 -35.28 16.60 11.67
C GLY A 682 -34.71 15.17 11.68
N LYS A 683 -35.37 14.23 12.35
CA LYS A 683 -34.98 12.82 12.47
C LYS A 683 -35.58 11.98 11.36
N PHE A 684 -35.01 10.80 11.18
CA PHE A 684 -35.36 9.86 10.13
C PHE A 684 -36.00 8.60 10.72
N ILE A 685 -36.89 7.98 9.94
CA ILE A 685 -37.36 6.63 10.26
C ILE A 685 -36.16 5.68 10.16
N THR A 686 -35.94 4.88 11.20
CA THR A 686 -34.86 3.89 11.30
C THR A 686 -35.47 2.51 11.52
N ALA A 687 -35.03 1.52 10.76
CA ALA A 687 -35.38 0.11 10.95
C ALA A 687 -34.43 -0.57 11.95
N GLY A 688 -34.97 -1.14 13.02
CA GLY A 688 -34.22 -1.97 13.97
C GLY A 688 -34.05 -3.41 13.49
N ASP A 689 -32.98 -4.07 13.92
CA ASP A 689 -32.73 -5.50 13.64
C ASP A 689 -33.78 -6.43 14.27
N ASP A 690 -34.53 -5.93 15.27
CA ASP A 690 -35.61 -6.60 15.98
C ASP A 690 -37.01 -6.31 15.40
N ASP A 691 -37.07 -5.84 14.15
CA ASP A 691 -38.30 -5.45 13.45
C ASP A 691 -39.00 -4.20 13.99
N SER A 692 -38.37 -3.48 14.91
CA SER A 692 -38.89 -2.21 15.44
C SER A 692 -38.66 -1.04 14.47
N ALA A 693 -39.48 0.01 14.61
CA ALA A 693 -39.23 1.30 13.96
C ALA A 693 -38.90 2.35 15.03
N SER A 694 -37.84 3.13 14.81
CA SER A 694 -37.43 4.23 15.70
C SER A 694 -37.21 5.53 14.91
N MET A 695 -37.04 6.64 15.64
CA MET A 695 -36.72 7.97 15.07
C MET A 695 -35.35 8.43 15.53
N GLU A 696 -34.39 8.50 14.62
CA GLU A 696 -32.98 8.78 14.95
C GLU A 696 -32.36 9.88 14.06
N GLY A 697 -31.20 10.39 14.47
CA GLY A 697 -30.40 11.30 13.63
C GLY A 697 -29.87 10.57 12.38
N VAL A 698 -29.31 11.31 11.42
CA VAL A 698 -28.83 10.72 10.14
C VAL A 698 -27.88 9.55 10.38
N TRP A 699 -28.23 8.38 9.84
CA TRP A 699 -27.47 7.13 9.89
C TRP A 699 -27.57 6.42 8.52
N ALA A 700 -26.47 5.88 8.00
CA ALA A 700 -26.46 5.13 6.73
C ALA A 700 -26.96 3.68 6.87
N GLY A 701 -27.83 3.22 5.97
CA GLY A 701 -28.35 1.84 5.94
C GLY A 701 -29.75 1.66 6.57
N PRO A 702 -29.93 1.68 7.90
CA PRO A 702 -31.23 1.47 8.56
C PRO A 702 -32.33 2.48 8.19
N GLN A 703 -31.94 3.62 7.64
CA GLN A 703 -32.81 4.72 7.23
C GLN A 703 -33.05 4.75 5.71
N GLU A 704 -32.48 3.80 4.98
CA GLU A 704 -32.62 3.70 3.53
C GLU A 704 -33.78 2.77 3.19
N PHE A 705 -34.69 3.25 2.34
CA PHE A 705 -35.92 2.56 1.99
C PHE A 705 -36.15 2.52 0.49
N TYR A 706 -36.90 1.53 0.03
CA TYR A 706 -37.41 1.44 -1.34
C TYR A 706 -38.94 1.59 -1.34
N ALA A 707 -39.47 2.34 -2.32
CA ALA A 707 -40.90 2.33 -2.60
C ALA A 707 -41.23 1.19 -3.57
N ILE A 708 -42.09 0.26 -3.13
CA ILE A 708 -42.59 -0.86 -3.92
C ILE A 708 -44.05 -0.58 -4.31
N GLU A 709 -44.38 -0.72 -5.59
CA GLU A 709 -45.78 -0.64 -6.04
C GLU A 709 -46.65 -1.75 -5.41
N GLY A 710 -47.90 -1.40 -5.10
CA GLY A 710 -48.82 -2.16 -4.25
C GLY A 710 -48.94 -3.68 -4.52
N ASP A 711 -48.77 -4.13 -5.77
CA ASP A 711 -49.07 -5.50 -6.17
C ASP A 711 -47.84 -6.40 -6.45
N ARG A 712 -46.61 -5.85 -6.52
CA ARG A 712 -45.41 -6.62 -6.91
C ARG A 712 -44.58 -7.09 -5.70
N GLN A 713 -44.29 -8.38 -5.55
CA GLN A 713 -43.32 -8.83 -4.53
C GLN A 713 -41.90 -8.37 -4.92
N PRO A 714 -41.08 -7.90 -3.95
CA PRO A 714 -39.68 -7.58 -4.20
C PRO A 714 -38.85 -8.85 -4.41
N ASP A 715 -37.85 -8.78 -5.29
CA ASP A 715 -36.87 -9.83 -5.42
C ASP A 715 -35.85 -9.76 -4.28
N ASN A 716 -35.47 -10.92 -3.74
CA ASN A 716 -34.43 -11.07 -2.72
C ASN A 716 -33.21 -11.73 -3.34
N TYR A 717 -32.14 -10.96 -3.51
CA TYR A 717 -30.86 -11.44 -4.00
C TYR A 717 -29.93 -11.77 -2.83
N ALA A 718 -29.35 -12.96 -2.86
CA ALA A 718 -28.41 -13.42 -1.87
C ALA A 718 -27.24 -14.16 -2.51
N LEU A 719 -26.10 -14.20 -1.81
CA LEU A 719 -24.89 -14.88 -2.24
C LEU A 719 -24.49 -15.92 -1.19
N ASN A 720 -24.38 -17.17 -1.64
CA ASN A 720 -23.85 -18.27 -0.86
C ASN A 720 -22.43 -18.59 -1.30
N VAL A 721 -21.48 -18.62 -0.37
CA VAL A 721 -20.09 -19.02 -0.65
C VAL A 721 -19.77 -20.28 0.14
N LYS A 722 -19.44 -21.36 -0.56
CA LYS A 722 -19.07 -22.65 0.04
C LYS A 722 -17.55 -22.81 0.05
N TYR A 723 -17.01 -23.31 1.15
CA TYR A 723 -15.57 -23.48 1.38
C TYR A 723 -15.16 -24.96 1.42
N VAL A 724 -13.85 -25.23 1.32
CA VAL A 724 -13.29 -26.60 1.38
C VAL A 724 -13.63 -27.31 2.70
N ASP A 725 -13.74 -26.58 3.81
CA ASP A 725 -14.09 -27.12 5.13
C ASP A 725 -15.58 -27.47 5.28
N GLY A 726 -16.39 -27.28 4.23
CA GLY A 726 -17.83 -27.52 4.23
C GLY A 726 -18.67 -26.37 4.81
N SER A 727 -18.04 -25.31 5.33
CA SER A 727 -18.76 -24.13 5.80
C SER A 727 -19.38 -23.34 4.64
N VAL A 728 -20.45 -22.62 4.93
CA VAL A 728 -21.14 -21.75 3.98
C VAL A 728 -21.36 -20.38 4.61
N ASP A 729 -20.93 -19.34 3.92
CA ASP A 729 -21.27 -17.96 4.29
C ASP A 729 -22.46 -17.49 3.44
N HIS A 730 -23.45 -16.86 4.10
CA HIS A 730 -24.64 -16.30 3.45
C HIS A 730 -24.65 -14.77 3.55
N TRP A 731 -24.76 -14.12 2.39
CA TRP A 731 -24.81 -12.67 2.24
C TRP A 731 -26.13 -12.25 1.60
N ALA A 732 -26.96 -11.50 2.31
CA ALA A 732 -28.10 -10.80 1.71
C ALA A 732 -27.58 -9.59 0.93
N LEU A 733 -27.63 -9.66 -0.41
CA LEU A 733 -27.02 -8.64 -1.27
C LEU A 733 -27.96 -7.47 -1.56
N TYR A 734 -29.22 -7.75 -1.86
CA TYR A 734 -30.21 -6.74 -2.24
C TYR A 734 -31.63 -7.29 -2.07
N SER A 735 -32.53 -6.48 -1.53
CA SER A 735 -33.96 -6.81 -1.42
C SER A 735 -34.76 -5.67 -2.03
N GLY A 736 -35.40 -5.92 -3.18
CA GLY A 736 -36.12 -4.90 -3.93
C GLY A 736 -36.37 -5.29 -5.39
N ASN A 737 -37.18 -4.51 -6.10
CA ASN A 737 -37.38 -4.68 -7.54
C ASN A 737 -36.29 -3.91 -8.31
N VAL A 738 -35.49 -4.60 -9.11
CA VAL A 738 -34.59 -3.94 -10.07
C VAL A 738 -35.40 -3.51 -11.28
N VAL A 739 -35.36 -2.22 -11.62
CA VAL A 739 -36.06 -1.68 -12.81
C VAL A 739 -35.47 -2.28 -14.08
N VAL A 740 -36.28 -2.53 -15.11
CA VAL A 740 -35.84 -3.19 -16.36
C VAL A 740 -34.69 -2.43 -17.04
N ALA A 741 -34.68 -1.11 -16.99
CA ALA A 741 -33.61 -0.29 -17.55
C ALA A 741 -32.34 -0.23 -16.67
N ASP A 742 -32.28 -0.97 -15.55
CA ASP A 742 -31.26 -0.78 -14.53
C ASP A 742 -30.62 -2.08 -14.03
N VAL A 743 -29.46 -1.94 -13.36
CA VAL A 743 -28.68 -3.03 -12.75
C VAL A 743 -28.13 -2.56 -11.40
N VAL A 744 -28.21 -3.41 -10.38
CA VAL A 744 -27.61 -3.19 -9.06
C VAL A 744 -26.34 -4.04 -8.95
N SER A 745 -25.26 -3.47 -8.42
CA SER A 745 -24.01 -4.20 -8.19
C SER A 745 -23.70 -4.34 -6.70
N ALA A 746 -23.06 -5.43 -6.29
CA ALA A 746 -22.55 -5.63 -4.93
C ALA A 746 -21.14 -6.22 -4.96
N ALA A 747 -20.35 -5.94 -3.92
CA ALA A 747 -19.03 -6.56 -3.75
C ALA A 747 -18.81 -7.02 -2.31
N VAL A 748 -18.27 -8.24 -2.15
CA VAL A 748 -17.91 -8.81 -0.85
C VAL A 748 -16.53 -9.44 -0.90
N ASN A 749 -15.76 -9.31 0.17
CA ASN A 749 -14.46 -9.96 0.32
C ASN A 749 -14.63 -11.27 1.08
N VAL A 750 -14.10 -12.35 0.50
CA VAL A 750 -13.93 -13.62 1.21
C VAL A 750 -12.45 -13.92 1.41
N SER A 751 -12.11 -14.53 2.54
CA SER A 751 -10.72 -14.87 2.85
C SER A 751 -10.22 -15.99 1.93
N ALA A 752 -9.11 -15.74 1.23
CA ALA A 752 -8.45 -16.76 0.42
C ALA A 752 -7.95 -17.94 1.28
N ALA A 753 -7.56 -17.68 2.53
CA ALA A 753 -7.08 -18.70 3.46
C ALA A 753 -8.14 -19.77 3.81
N ARG A 754 -9.43 -19.43 3.71
CA ARG A 754 -10.53 -20.39 3.89
C ARG A 754 -10.78 -21.28 2.67
N LYS A 755 -10.06 -21.06 1.56
CA LYS A 755 -10.17 -21.81 0.31
C LYS A 755 -11.63 -21.88 -0.20
N PRO A 756 -12.20 -20.76 -0.66
CA PRO A 756 -13.54 -20.75 -1.20
C PRO A 756 -13.60 -21.61 -2.48
N LEU A 757 -14.63 -22.42 -2.63
CA LEU A 757 -14.79 -23.35 -3.76
C LEU A 757 -15.78 -22.84 -4.79
N VAL A 758 -16.94 -22.36 -4.34
CA VAL A 758 -18.03 -21.98 -5.23
C VAL A 758 -18.87 -20.89 -4.59
N ALA A 759 -19.23 -19.90 -5.41
CA ALA A 759 -20.22 -18.89 -5.08
C ALA A 759 -21.50 -19.12 -5.89
N GLU A 760 -22.65 -18.92 -5.27
CA GLU A 760 -23.97 -19.12 -5.85
C GLU A 760 -24.85 -17.90 -5.57
N LEU A 761 -25.31 -17.25 -6.64
CA LEU A 761 -26.20 -16.11 -6.60
C LEU A 761 -27.63 -16.64 -6.66
N LEU A 762 -28.40 -16.30 -5.64
CA LEU A 762 -29.79 -16.69 -5.48
C LEU A 762 -30.68 -15.47 -5.71
N ARG A 763 -31.81 -15.66 -6.41
CA ARG A 763 -32.95 -14.74 -6.41
C ARG A 763 -34.17 -15.47 -5.90
N ASN A 764 -34.77 -14.99 -4.80
CA ASN A 764 -35.89 -15.63 -4.11
C ASN A 764 -35.62 -17.11 -3.77
N GLY A 765 -34.37 -17.41 -3.38
CA GLY A 765 -33.92 -18.78 -3.08
C GLY A 765 -33.59 -19.65 -4.31
N VAL A 766 -33.82 -19.16 -5.53
CA VAL A 766 -33.51 -19.89 -6.78
C VAL A 766 -32.15 -19.47 -7.29
N SER A 767 -31.30 -20.44 -7.63
CA SER A 767 -29.98 -20.20 -8.23
C SER A 767 -30.12 -19.58 -9.61
N VAL A 768 -29.64 -18.34 -9.76
CA VAL A 768 -29.62 -17.60 -11.04
C VAL A 768 -28.24 -17.59 -11.68
N ASP A 769 -27.17 -17.67 -10.88
CA ASP A 769 -25.82 -17.88 -11.38
C ASP A 769 -24.97 -18.65 -10.36
N ARG A 770 -23.98 -19.39 -10.86
CA ARG A 770 -23.09 -20.18 -10.04
C ARG A 770 -21.68 -20.14 -10.61
N ARG A 771 -20.71 -19.83 -9.76
CA ARG A 771 -19.31 -19.63 -10.16
C ARG A 771 -18.36 -20.44 -9.30
N MET A 772 -17.51 -21.23 -9.98
CA MET A 772 -16.33 -21.84 -9.34
C MET A 772 -15.31 -20.75 -9.01
N LEU A 773 -14.78 -20.81 -7.80
CA LEU A 773 -13.78 -19.89 -7.28
C LEU A 773 -12.42 -20.57 -7.26
N ASP A 774 -11.37 -19.75 -7.22
CA ASP A 774 -10.01 -20.26 -7.09
C ASP A 774 -9.80 -20.75 -5.65
N SER A 775 -9.42 -22.01 -5.49
CA SER A 775 -9.19 -22.57 -4.15
C SER A 775 -7.77 -22.29 -3.62
N GLN A 776 -6.86 -21.82 -4.48
CA GLN A 776 -5.46 -21.53 -4.16
C GLN A 776 -4.94 -20.32 -4.95
N PRO A 777 -5.51 -19.12 -4.76
CA PRO A 777 -4.91 -17.93 -5.34
C PRO A 777 -3.54 -17.68 -4.71
N ASP A 778 -2.46 -17.88 -5.47
CA ASP A 778 -1.09 -17.59 -5.04
C ASP A 778 -0.69 -16.19 -5.52
N LEU A 779 -0.69 -15.22 -4.59
CA LEU A 779 -0.10 -13.91 -4.81
C LEU A 779 0.94 -13.66 -3.72
N PRO A 780 2.08 -13.02 -4.05
CA PRO A 780 3.07 -12.66 -3.04
C PRO A 780 2.45 -11.72 -2.00
N ALA A 781 2.97 -11.73 -0.78
CA ALA A 781 2.55 -10.83 0.28
C ALA A 781 2.71 -9.35 -0.11
N PRO A 782 1.84 -8.45 0.39
CA PRO A 782 1.97 -7.02 0.14
C PRO A 782 3.28 -6.48 0.74
N ILE A 783 3.83 -5.43 0.13
CA ILE A 783 5.01 -4.74 0.65
C ILE A 783 4.51 -3.66 1.62
N VAL A 784 4.96 -3.71 2.87
CA VAL A 784 4.63 -2.70 3.87
C VAL A 784 5.88 -1.87 4.15
N VAL A 785 5.73 -0.54 4.13
CA VAL A 785 6.81 0.42 4.40
C VAL A 785 6.32 1.43 5.45
N GLY A 786 7.19 1.79 6.38
CA GLY A 786 6.88 2.63 7.54
C GLY A 786 7.73 2.20 8.71
N ALA A 787 7.94 3.08 9.67
CA ALA A 787 8.86 2.83 10.76
C ALA A 787 8.35 1.77 11.76
N GLU A 788 7.02 1.63 11.93
CA GLU A 788 6.43 0.49 12.67
C GLU A 788 6.52 -0.87 11.95
N ALA A 789 6.70 -0.86 10.63
CA ALA A 789 6.87 -2.07 9.82
C ALA A 789 8.35 -2.47 9.67
N GLY A 790 9.25 -1.63 10.18
CA GLY A 790 10.64 -1.61 9.80
C GLY A 790 10.83 -1.16 8.35
N TYR A 791 11.73 -0.22 8.09
CA TYR A 791 12.35 -0.09 6.78
C TYR A 791 12.73 -1.46 6.16
N PRO A 792 12.51 -1.71 4.86
CA PRO A 792 12.09 -3.05 4.43
C PRO A 792 13.16 -4.13 4.52
N VAL A 793 12.67 -5.36 4.74
CA VAL A 793 13.29 -6.68 4.56
C VAL A 793 14.55 -6.63 3.72
N ILE A 794 15.68 -6.70 4.41
CA ILE A 794 16.95 -7.10 3.82
C ILE A 794 16.84 -8.57 3.44
N THR A 795 17.21 -8.92 2.20
CA THR A 795 17.48 -10.33 1.85
C THR A 795 18.51 -10.85 2.85
N PRO A 796 18.19 -11.82 3.72
CA PRO A 796 19.06 -12.17 4.85
C PRO A 796 20.48 -12.45 4.37
N GLN A 797 21.41 -11.55 4.71
CA GLN A 797 22.82 -11.73 4.40
C GLN A 797 23.53 -12.29 5.62
N TYR A 798 24.50 -13.17 5.40
CA TYR A 798 25.36 -13.67 6.45
C TYR A 798 26.76 -13.13 6.21
N LEU A 799 27.44 -12.77 7.29
CA LEU A 799 28.81 -12.29 7.27
C LEU A 799 29.72 -13.41 7.77
N ARG A 800 30.32 -14.15 6.84
CA ARG A 800 31.19 -15.29 7.15
C ARG A 800 32.64 -14.83 7.23
N SER A 801 33.25 -15.02 8.38
CA SER A 801 34.66 -14.69 8.60
C SER A 801 35.58 -15.49 7.68
N ARG A 802 36.59 -14.84 7.11
CA ARG A 802 37.69 -15.51 6.40
C ARG A 802 38.74 -16.11 7.32
N LEU A 803 38.76 -15.76 8.61
CA LEU A 803 39.68 -16.32 9.59
C LEU A 803 39.36 -17.79 9.89
N ASN A 804 38.07 -18.09 10.10
CA ASN A 804 37.63 -19.40 10.59
C ASN A 804 36.36 -19.95 9.94
N GLY A 805 35.81 -19.27 8.93
CA GLY A 805 34.61 -19.72 8.21
C GLY A 805 33.31 -19.64 9.02
N ARG A 806 33.33 -19.02 10.21
CA ARG A 806 32.17 -18.85 11.09
C ARG A 806 31.39 -17.57 10.76
N CYS A 807 30.08 -17.59 10.96
CA CYS A 807 29.21 -16.45 10.76
C CYS A 807 29.20 -15.52 11.97
N LEU A 808 29.14 -14.22 11.68
CA LEU A 808 28.96 -13.18 12.67
C LEU A 808 27.52 -13.20 13.19
N SER A 809 27.37 -13.39 14.50
CA SER A 809 26.08 -13.68 15.13
C SER A 809 25.82 -12.71 16.28
N ARG A 810 24.56 -12.35 16.48
CA ARG A 810 24.11 -11.46 17.56
C ARG A 810 23.96 -12.22 18.88
N ALA A 811 24.42 -11.62 19.97
CA ALA A 811 24.26 -12.12 21.34
C ALA A 811 23.75 -11.02 22.28
N ALA A 812 23.32 -11.39 23.48
CA ALA A 812 22.76 -10.46 24.47
C ALA A 812 23.71 -9.31 24.88
N THR A 813 25.02 -9.53 24.78
CA THR A 813 26.05 -8.56 25.23
C THR A 813 26.99 -8.12 24.10
N GLY A 814 26.65 -8.36 22.84
CA GLY A 814 27.51 -7.99 21.72
C GLY A 814 27.38 -8.92 20.50
N LEU A 815 28.47 -9.05 19.74
CA LEU A 815 28.57 -10.03 18.66
C LEU A 815 29.49 -11.19 19.03
N ILE A 816 29.16 -12.36 18.51
CA ILE A 816 29.92 -13.59 18.67
C ILE A 816 30.14 -14.26 17.31
N GLN A 817 30.96 -15.31 17.29
CA GLN A 817 31.12 -16.17 16.12
C GLN A 817 30.47 -17.52 16.34
N GLN A 818 29.68 -17.97 15.38
CA GLN A 818 29.03 -19.28 15.40
C GLN A 818 29.12 -19.94 14.02
N THR A 819 28.90 -21.25 13.98
CA THR A 819 28.75 -21.96 12.70
C THR A 819 27.63 -21.31 11.89
N CYS A 820 27.85 -21.11 10.59
CA CYS A 820 26.85 -20.53 9.71
C CYS A 820 25.61 -21.43 9.62
N THR A 821 24.49 -20.98 10.16
CA THR A 821 23.24 -21.74 10.23
C THR A 821 22.16 -21.00 9.45
N VAL A 822 21.68 -21.62 8.37
CA VAL A 822 20.60 -21.04 7.57
C VAL A 822 19.32 -20.96 8.41
N GLY A 823 18.64 -19.82 8.32
CA GLY A 823 17.46 -19.53 9.15
C GLY A 823 17.81 -19.00 10.54
N ASP A 824 19.07 -18.99 10.97
CA ASP A 824 19.45 -18.39 12.24
C ASP A 824 19.31 -16.86 12.18
N VAL A 825 18.21 -16.39 12.74
CA VAL A 825 17.87 -14.97 12.80
C VAL A 825 18.83 -14.15 13.62
N THR A 826 19.78 -14.72 14.35
CA THR A 826 20.85 -13.94 14.99
C THR A 826 22.02 -13.67 14.04
N GLN A 827 22.15 -14.45 12.97
CA GLN A 827 23.24 -14.36 11.98
C GLN A 827 22.86 -13.57 10.73
N GLN A 828 21.57 -13.23 10.60
CA GLN A 828 21.01 -12.56 9.44
C GLN A 828 21.13 -11.05 9.56
N TRP A 829 21.93 -10.43 8.70
CA TRP A 829 22.21 -9.01 8.76
C TRP A 829 21.39 -8.22 7.77
N GLY A 830 20.86 -7.13 8.29
CA GLY A 830 20.28 -6.07 7.51
C GLY A 830 21.31 -5.15 6.89
N MET A 831 21.71 -5.40 5.65
CA MET A 831 22.64 -4.59 4.88
C MET A 831 22.20 -4.45 3.42
N SER A 832 22.61 -3.36 2.75
CA SER A 832 22.32 -3.18 1.32
C SER A 832 22.91 -4.32 0.48
N SER A 833 22.11 -4.82 -0.48
CA SER A 833 22.55 -5.86 -1.42
C SER A 833 23.58 -5.33 -2.44
N VAL A 834 23.73 -4.01 -2.51
CA VAL A 834 24.69 -3.28 -3.32
C VAL A 834 25.59 -2.49 -2.37
N LEU A 835 26.79 -2.99 -2.16
CA LEU A 835 27.86 -2.21 -1.56
C LEU A 835 28.75 -1.77 -2.72
N THR A 836 28.47 -0.61 -3.30
CA THR A 836 29.41 0.02 -4.22
C THR A 836 30.66 0.36 -3.41
N GLY A 837 31.85 0.04 -3.91
CA GLY A 837 33.13 0.27 -3.24
C GLY A 837 33.53 1.74 -3.05
N GLN A 838 32.57 2.61 -2.79
CA GLN A 838 32.75 3.99 -2.35
C GLN A 838 32.17 4.12 -0.95
N GLU A 839 32.81 4.98 -0.16
CA GLU A 839 32.75 5.21 1.30
C GLU A 839 31.37 5.57 1.89
N ARG A 840 30.26 5.16 1.26
CA ARG A 840 28.92 5.49 1.71
C ARG A 840 28.56 4.74 2.98
N GLU A 841 28.06 5.52 3.94
CA GLU A 841 27.58 5.02 5.21
C GLU A 841 26.25 4.30 5.02
N PHE A 842 26.09 3.19 5.72
CA PHE A 842 24.86 2.43 5.77
C PHE A 842 24.61 1.94 7.19
N LEU A 843 23.38 1.48 7.44
CA LEU A 843 22.99 0.91 8.72
C LEU A 843 23.10 -0.60 8.66
N LEU A 844 23.62 -1.19 9.73
CA LEU A 844 23.61 -2.64 9.91
C LEU A 844 22.50 -2.99 10.90
N THR A 845 21.42 -3.61 10.44
CA THR A 845 20.24 -3.90 11.28
C THR A 845 20.06 -5.39 11.57
N GLY A 846 19.16 -5.69 12.51
CA GLY A 846 18.60 -7.04 12.68
C GLY A 846 17.58 -7.38 11.60
N LEU A 847 16.70 -8.35 11.90
CA LEU A 847 15.54 -8.65 11.05
C LEU A 847 14.46 -7.56 11.11
N ASP A 848 14.31 -6.92 12.26
CA ASP A 848 13.69 -5.61 12.32
C ASP A 848 14.74 -4.54 11.97
N SER A 849 14.33 -3.57 11.18
CA SER A 849 15.11 -2.34 10.93
C SER A 849 14.78 -1.25 11.94
N ALA A 850 14.00 -1.59 12.97
CA ALA A 850 13.81 -0.73 14.14
C ALA A 850 15.06 -0.73 15.03
N SER A 851 15.90 -1.77 14.95
CA SER A 851 17.12 -1.90 15.75
C SER A 851 18.39 -1.93 14.90
N CYS A 852 19.32 -1.03 15.19
CA CYS A 852 20.58 -0.86 14.49
C CYS A 852 21.75 -1.31 15.37
N LEU A 853 22.76 -1.91 14.74
CA LEU A 853 24.01 -2.27 15.40
C LEU A 853 24.80 -1.01 15.69
N GLY A 854 25.04 -0.72 16.96
CA GLY A 854 25.90 0.38 17.39
C GLY A 854 27.38 -0.02 17.46
N LYS A 855 28.27 0.96 17.64
CA LYS A 855 29.72 0.74 17.87
C LYS A 855 30.03 -0.16 19.06
N GLY A 856 29.11 -0.22 20.03
CA GLY A 856 29.16 -1.13 21.18
C GLY A 856 28.89 -2.59 20.80
N LEU A 857 28.66 -2.87 19.51
CA LEU A 857 28.35 -4.18 18.94
C LEU A 857 27.04 -4.78 19.47
N THR A 858 26.14 -3.95 20.00
CA THR A 858 24.80 -4.30 20.46
C THR A 858 23.73 -3.65 19.59
N LEU A 859 22.58 -4.31 19.46
CA LEU A 859 21.40 -3.74 18.83
C LEU A 859 20.68 -2.80 19.80
N SER A 860 20.27 -1.64 19.30
CA SER A 860 19.37 -0.72 20.01
C SER A 860 18.55 0.06 18.99
N THR A 861 17.52 0.79 19.43
CA THR A 861 16.66 1.58 18.56
C THR A 861 17.48 2.42 17.58
N CYS A 862 17.18 2.25 16.29
CA CYS A 862 17.91 2.92 15.21
C CYS A 862 17.86 4.45 15.37
N GLN A 863 19.04 5.05 15.43
CA GLN A 863 19.23 6.49 15.25
C GLN A 863 20.04 6.66 13.96
N ILE A 864 19.33 6.64 12.83
CA ILE A 864 19.89 6.41 11.48
C ILE A 864 20.97 7.41 11.06
N ASN A 865 20.91 8.64 11.58
CA ASN A 865 21.89 9.67 11.28
C ASN A 865 23.04 9.71 12.30
N THR A 866 23.01 8.92 13.37
CA THR A 866 24.02 8.97 14.43
C THR A 866 25.24 8.09 14.07
N PRO A 867 26.47 8.62 14.14
CA PRO A 867 27.69 7.95 13.67
C PRO A 867 28.00 6.62 14.35
N GLN A 868 27.54 6.48 15.60
CA GLN A 868 27.68 5.24 16.35
C GLN A 868 26.91 4.07 15.72
N PHE A 869 25.91 4.32 14.87
CA PHE A 869 25.12 3.31 14.15
C PHE A 869 25.45 3.23 12.66
N GLN A 870 26.29 4.14 12.16
CA GLN A 870 26.70 4.19 10.76
C GLN A 870 27.91 3.28 10.54
N TRP A 871 27.88 2.53 9.45
CA TRP A 871 28.92 1.60 9.05
C TRP A 871 29.35 1.90 7.62
N ARG A 872 30.63 1.69 7.31
CA ARG A 872 31.18 1.77 5.95
C ARG A 872 31.76 0.43 5.57
N THR A 873 31.52 0.01 4.33
CA THR A 873 32.19 -1.18 3.78
C THR A 873 33.45 -0.76 3.06
N ARG A 874 34.56 -1.38 3.42
CA ARG A 874 35.89 -1.05 2.91
C ARG A 874 36.41 -2.14 1.98
N THR A 875 35.76 -2.30 0.83
CA THR A 875 36.17 -3.27 -0.22
C THR A 875 37.47 -2.86 -0.92
N ASP A 876 37.83 -1.58 -0.84
CA ASP A 876 39.06 -0.99 -1.38
C ASP A 876 40.33 -1.51 -0.70
N ILE A 877 40.24 -1.86 0.59
CA ILE A 877 41.34 -2.38 1.41
C ILE A 877 41.09 -3.80 1.93
N ALA A 878 39.91 -4.37 1.68
CA ALA A 878 39.62 -5.77 1.99
C ALA A 878 40.37 -6.73 1.05
N MET A 879 40.51 -7.98 1.49
CA MET A 879 40.98 -9.07 0.62
C MET A 879 40.03 -9.26 -0.58
N PRO A 880 40.50 -9.72 -1.75
CA PRO A 880 39.67 -9.89 -2.93
C PRO A 880 38.40 -10.70 -2.65
N GLY A 881 37.23 -10.11 -2.94
CA GLY A 881 35.91 -10.71 -2.72
C GLY A 881 35.39 -10.67 -1.28
N ALA A 882 36.11 -10.06 -0.33
CA ALA A 882 35.66 -9.82 1.04
C ALA A 882 35.17 -8.39 1.25
N VAL A 883 34.54 -8.16 2.40
CA VAL A 883 34.23 -6.85 2.94
C VAL A 883 34.87 -6.68 4.32
N MET A 884 35.33 -5.47 4.61
CA MET A 884 35.66 -5.02 5.97
C MET A 884 34.60 -4.02 6.43
N LEU A 885 34.16 -4.12 7.68
CA LEU A 885 33.12 -3.27 8.25
C LEU A 885 33.75 -2.25 9.20
N GLN A 886 33.72 -0.97 8.80
CA GLN A 886 34.29 0.14 9.55
C GLN A 886 33.18 0.94 10.24
N GLY A 887 33.31 1.22 11.54
CA GLY A 887 32.40 2.08 12.28
C GLY A 887 32.57 3.55 11.89
N GLY A 888 31.46 4.26 11.70
CA GLY A 888 31.43 5.67 11.28
C GLY A 888 32.03 6.62 12.31
N GLU A 889 31.79 6.38 13.61
CA GLU A 889 32.23 7.28 14.68
C GLU A 889 33.75 7.23 14.97
N ASP A 890 34.31 6.04 15.14
CA ASP A 890 35.69 5.86 15.61
C ASP A 890 36.64 5.32 14.54
N GLY A 891 36.12 5.05 13.33
CA GLY A 891 36.88 4.54 12.20
C GLY A 891 37.48 3.14 12.42
N LYS A 892 37.09 2.43 13.49
CA LYS A 892 37.57 1.09 13.81
C LYS A 892 36.79 0.04 13.05
N PHE A 893 37.36 -1.16 12.98
CA PHE A 893 36.81 -2.28 12.23
C PHE A 893 36.28 -3.36 13.15
N ILE A 894 35.18 -4.00 12.75
CA ILE A 894 34.75 -5.26 13.36
C ILE A 894 35.88 -6.27 13.20
N THR A 895 36.40 -6.74 14.33
CA THR A 895 37.62 -7.56 14.40
C THR A 895 37.40 -8.75 15.31
N LEU A 896 37.85 -9.92 14.87
CA LEU A 896 37.79 -11.16 15.63
C LEU A 896 39.00 -11.27 16.56
N GLN A 897 38.77 -11.47 17.86
CA GLN A 897 39.83 -11.42 18.88
C GLN A 897 40.24 -12.81 19.41
N SER A 898 39.28 -13.73 19.52
CA SER A 898 39.46 -15.14 19.90
C SER A 898 38.29 -15.98 19.36
N ASP A 899 38.30 -17.32 19.49
CA ASP A 899 37.40 -18.27 18.80
C ASP A 899 35.88 -18.00 18.86
N ALA A 900 35.43 -17.10 19.74
CA ALA A 900 34.03 -16.68 19.83
C ALA A 900 33.79 -15.18 20.04
N GLN A 901 34.83 -14.36 20.29
CA GLN A 901 34.67 -12.96 20.70
C GLN A 901 34.96 -11.99 19.55
N VAL A 902 34.09 -10.99 19.43
CA VAL A 902 34.16 -9.94 18.41
C VAL A 902 34.28 -8.59 19.09
N GLY A 903 35.16 -7.73 18.59
CA GLY A 903 35.35 -6.38 19.11
C GLY A 903 35.71 -5.38 18.03
N MET A 904 35.89 -4.12 18.42
CA MET A 904 36.32 -3.04 17.52
C MET A 904 37.82 -2.80 17.67
N GLN A 905 38.59 -2.88 16.58
CA GLN A 905 40.04 -2.58 16.57
C GLN A 905 40.45 -1.69 15.39
N ALA A 906 41.65 -1.12 15.45
CA ALA A 906 42.24 -0.42 14.31
C ALA A 906 42.50 -1.39 13.15
N LEU A 907 42.76 -0.87 11.94
CA LEU A 907 43.08 -1.69 10.77
C LEU A 907 44.28 -2.62 11.06
N THR A 908 44.10 -3.92 10.86
CA THR A 908 45.16 -4.95 11.02
C THR A 908 45.52 -5.65 9.71
N GLU A 909 44.78 -5.40 8.63
CA GLU A 909 44.90 -6.04 7.29
C GLU A 909 44.79 -7.58 7.28
N GLY A 910 44.54 -8.21 8.43
CA GLY A 910 44.46 -9.65 8.58
C GLY A 910 43.09 -10.24 8.29
N ALA A 911 43.02 -11.58 8.22
CA ALA A 911 41.78 -12.31 7.92
C ALA A 911 40.69 -12.11 8.99
N GLU A 912 41.05 -11.67 10.19
CA GLU A 912 40.19 -11.38 11.33
C GLU A 912 39.27 -10.17 11.15
N GLN A 913 39.50 -9.31 10.15
CA GLN A 913 38.62 -8.19 9.80
C GLN A 913 37.88 -8.40 8.47
N ASN A 914 38.13 -9.51 7.78
CA ASN A 914 37.64 -9.80 6.44
C ASN A 914 36.47 -10.78 6.48
N PHE A 915 35.33 -10.39 5.91
CA PHE A 915 34.11 -11.19 5.88
C PHE A 915 33.66 -11.43 4.44
N ASP A 916 33.31 -12.67 4.10
CA ASP A 916 32.51 -12.98 2.92
C ASP A 916 31.06 -12.61 3.21
N ARG A 917 30.44 -11.83 2.33
CA ARG A 917 28.99 -11.64 2.33
C ARG A 917 28.35 -12.78 1.54
N ILE A 918 27.61 -13.63 2.23
CA ILE A 918 27.02 -14.83 1.63
C ILE A 918 25.51 -14.86 1.82
N GLY A 919 24.81 -15.39 0.80
CA GLY A 919 23.38 -15.68 0.88
C GLY A 919 23.09 -17.07 1.45
N PRO A 920 21.80 -17.38 1.71
CA PRO A 920 21.37 -18.71 2.16
C PRO A 920 21.82 -19.87 1.25
N ASP A 921 21.95 -19.61 -0.05
CA ASP A 921 22.40 -20.51 -1.10
C ASP A 921 23.86 -20.96 -0.95
N SER A 922 24.70 -20.07 -0.43
CA SER A 922 26.12 -20.33 -0.17
C SER A 922 26.37 -21.09 1.15
N ILE A 923 25.33 -21.27 1.97
CA ILE A 923 25.40 -22.03 3.22
C ILE A 923 24.95 -23.48 3.00
N VAL A 924 23.73 -23.68 2.47
CA VAL A 924 23.16 -25.01 2.23
C VAL A 924 22.41 -25.01 0.90
N PRO A 925 22.61 -26.00 0.00
CA PRO A 925 21.84 -26.10 -1.24
C PRO A 925 20.35 -26.42 -1.01
N LEU A 926 19.52 -26.18 -2.02
CA LEU A 926 18.09 -26.47 -1.99
C LEU A 926 17.82 -27.97 -2.14
N LYS A 927 16.79 -28.45 -1.45
CA LYS A 927 16.33 -29.85 -1.50
C LYS A 927 14.81 -29.92 -1.60
N LEU A 928 14.28 -30.95 -2.23
CA LEU A 928 12.88 -31.35 -2.10
C LEU A 928 12.75 -32.35 -0.95
N ILE A 929 11.65 -32.31 -0.22
CA ILE A 929 11.34 -33.30 0.83
C ILE A 929 10.22 -34.19 0.30
N PHE A 930 10.52 -35.41 -0.11
CA PHE A 930 9.57 -36.36 -0.67
C PHE A 930 9.04 -37.31 0.41
N SER A 931 7.72 -37.48 0.50
CA SER A 931 7.08 -38.49 1.36
C SER A 931 6.98 -39.83 0.64
N VAL A 932 7.54 -40.88 1.24
CA VAL A 932 7.59 -42.23 0.66
C VAL A 932 6.22 -42.89 0.65
N GLY A 933 5.49 -42.84 1.77
CA GLY A 933 4.15 -43.42 1.88
C GLY A 933 3.06 -42.54 1.27
N GLY A 934 3.15 -41.22 1.49
CA GLY A 934 2.13 -40.28 1.02
C GLY A 934 2.25 -39.91 -0.47
N LEU A 935 3.36 -40.29 -1.12
CA LEU A 935 3.66 -40.05 -2.54
C LEU A 935 3.49 -38.58 -2.97
N GLY A 936 4.42 -37.73 -2.55
CA GLY A 936 4.44 -36.32 -2.92
C GLY A 936 5.52 -35.53 -2.18
N CYS A 937 5.83 -34.33 -2.67
CA CYS A 937 6.76 -33.40 -2.06
C CYS A 937 6.07 -32.48 -1.04
N VAL A 938 6.72 -32.26 0.10
CA VAL A 938 6.31 -31.27 1.10
C VAL A 938 6.38 -29.89 0.45
N THR A 939 5.26 -29.19 0.45
CA THR A 939 5.01 -27.95 -0.26
C THR A 939 4.49 -26.91 0.73
N ARG A 940 5.04 -25.71 0.71
CA ARG A 940 4.50 -24.57 1.46
C ARG A 940 3.20 -24.08 0.84
N LEU A 941 2.25 -23.73 1.70
CA LEU A 941 0.99 -23.11 1.33
C LEU A 941 0.62 -22.06 2.39
N GLY A 942 0.96 -20.80 2.13
CA GLY A 942 0.87 -19.72 3.12
C GLY A 942 1.72 -20.02 4.35
N ASP A 943 1.07 -20.10 5.51
CA ASP A 943 1.72 -20.39 6.79
C ASP A 943 1.66 -21.89 7.16
N SER A 944 1.32 -22.79 6.24
CA SER A 944 1.20 -24.23 6.51
C SER A 944 1.96 -25.05 5.47
N VAL A 945 2.10 -26.36 5.72
CA VAL A 945 2.66 -27.30 4.74
C VAL A 945 1.67 -28.40 4.36
N VAL A 946 1.70 -28.77 3.08
CA VAL A 946 0.90 -29.83 2.47
C VAL A 946 1.80 -30.72 1.62
N LYS A 947 1.32 -31.87 1.14
CA LYS A 947 2.04 -32.66 0.13
C LYS A 947 1.39 -32.46 -1.24
N GLN A 948 2.21 -32.32 -2.28
CA GLN A 948 1.76 -32.21 -3.68
C GLN A 948 2.64 -33.07 -4.59
N PRO A 949 2.24 -33.33 -5.85
CA PRO A 949 3.15 -33.92 -6.83
C PRO A 949 4.45 -33.10 -6.94
N CYS A 950 5.58 -33.79 -7.00
CA CYS A 950 6.88 -33.12 -7.03
C CYS A 950 7.10 -32.37 -8.35
N THR A 951 7.38 -31.07 -8.26
CA THR A 951 7.70 -30.17 -9.38
C THR A 951 8.92 -29.32 -9.01
N ASP A 952 9.50 -28.65 -10.02
CA ASP A 952 10.53 -27.63 -9.77
C ASP A 952 9.88 -26.29 -9.37
N ASP A 953 9.11 -26.33 -8.27
CA ASP A 953 8.42 -25.16 -7.74
C ASP A 953 9.17 -24.64 -6.51
N ILE A 954 9.40 -23.32 -6.48
CA ILE A 954 10.09 -22.66 -5.36
C ILE A 954 9.44 -22.97 -4.01
N ASN A 955 8.12 -23.23 -3.94
CA ASN A 955 7.35 -23.58 -2.75
C ASN A 955 7.59 -25.02 -2.26
N GLN A 956 8.17 -25.89 -3.09
CA GLN A 956 8.55 -27.27 -2.75
C GLN A 956 10.03 -27.41 -2.37
N GLN A 957 10.83 -26.38 -2.63
CA GLN A 957 12.26 -26.36 -2.35
C GLN A 957 12.53 -25.91 -0.91
N TRP A 958 13.40 -26.59 -0.19
CA TRP A 958 13.70 -26.35 1.22
C TRP A 958 15.19 -26.27 1.44
N ARG A 959 15.61 -25.50 2.44
CA ARG A 959 16.97 -25.60 3.00
C ARG A 959 16.92 -26.35 4.31
N ILE A 960 17.84 -27.29 4.48
CA ILE A 960 17.93 -28.12 5.67
C ILE A 960 19.12 -27.64 6.49
N GLY A 961 18.85 -26.83 7.52
CA GLY A 961 19.89 -26.31 8.40
C GLY A 961 20.23 -27.34 9.46
N GLU A 962 21.42 -27.92 9.40
CA GLU A 962 21.92 -28.82 10.45
C GLU A 962 22.29 -28.03 11.70
N LEU A 963 21.92 -28.54 12.87
CA LEU A 963 22.18 -27.94 14.17
C LEU A 963 23.21 -28.76 14.95
N THR A 964 24.04 -28.05 15.71
CA THR A 964 25.05 -28.67 16.60
C THR A 964 24.54 -28.58 18.03
N ASP A 965 23.80 -29.60 18.48
CA ASP A 965 23.52 -29.76 19.92
C ASP A 965 24.41 -30.84 20.51
N SER A 966 24.90 -30.59 21.72
CA SER A 966 25.65 -31.55 22.54
C SER A 966 24.80 -32.78 22.87
N ASP A 967 25.47 -33.91 23.13
CA ASP A 967 24.92 -35.20 23.58
C ASP A 967 23.99 -35.07 24.83
N ASP A 968 22.82 -34.47 24.71
CA ASP A 968 21.79 -34.43 25.74
C ASP A 968 21.01 -35.75 25.69
N PRO A 969 21.17 -36.65 26.68
CA PRO A 969 20.49 -37.94 26.70
C PRO A 969 18.97 -37.81 26.86
N ALA A 970 18.44 -36.63 27.15
CA ALA A 970 16.99 -36.37 27.20
C ALA A 970 16.36 -36.06 25.83
N LEU A 971 17.17 -35.84 24.79
CA LEU A 971 16.69 -35.58 23.43
C LEU A 971 16.66 -36.87 22.59
N PRO A 972 15.74 -36.97 21.62
CA PRO A 972 15.66 -38.14 20.75
C PRO A 972 16.91 -38.27 19.85
N PRO A 973 17.41 -39.49 19.60
CA PRO A 973 18.59 -39.72 18.76
C PRO A 973 18.43 -39.20 17.33
N GLY A 974 19.43 -38.48 16.81
CA GLY A 974 19.49 -38.11 15.39
C GLY A 974 20.16 -36.77 15.16
N PRO A 975 20.60 -36.43 13.93
CA PRO A 975 20.97 -35.06 13.63
C PRO A 975 19.73 -34.18 13.75
N TYR A 976 19.87 -33.10 14.52
CA TYR A 976 18.82 -32.08 14.66
C TYR A 976 18.91 -31.11 13.49
N ILE A 977 17.77 -30.79 12.92
CA ILE A 977 17.66 -29.93 11.75
C ILE A 977 16.56 -28.89 11.94
N ASN A 978 16.72 -27.77 11.22
CA ASN A 978 15.63 -26.87 10.90
C ASN A 978 15.28 -27.01 9.42
N ILE A 979 13.99 -26.93 9.12
CA ILE A 979 13.46 -26.98 7.76
C ILE A 979 13.06 -25.55 7.41
N VAL A 980 13.78 -24.96 6.45
CA VAL A 980 13.79 -23.50 6.21
C VAL A 980 13.35 -23.18 4.78
N SER A 981 12.69 -22.04 4.59
CA SER A 981 12.35 -21.49 3.27
C SER A 981 13.60 -21.19 2.42
N PRO A 982 13.47 -21.13 1.07
CA PRO A 982 14.60 -20.90 0.15
C PRO A 982 15.39 -19.61 0.41
N ASP A 983 14.72 -18.57 0.89
CA ASP A 983 15.29 -17.26 1.24
C ASP A 983 15.83 -17.21 2.68
N GLY A 984 15.67 -18.27 3.47
CA GLY A 984 16.15 -18.34 4.84
C GLY A 984 15.30 -17.60 5.87
N SER A 985 14.16 -17.02 5.49
CA SER A 985 13.39 -16.12 6.37
C SER A 985 12.40 -16.82 7.31
N ARG A 986 11.92 -18.02 6.94
CA ARG A 986 10.88 -18.74 7.66
C ARG A 986 11.26 -20.20 7.94
N CYS A 987 10.85 -20.70 9.11
CA CYS A 987 11.12 -22.05 9.57
C CYS A 987 9.81 -22.82 9.75
N LEU A 988 9.87 -24.15 9.56
CA LEU A 988 8.77 -25.05 9.87
C LEU A 988 8.71 -25.31 11.37
N GLU A 989 7.63 -24.87 12.00
CA GLU A 989 7.29 -25.10 13.40
C GLU A 989 6.48 -26.39 13.60
N ASP A 990 6.55 -26.92 14.82
CA ASP A 990 5.57 -27.80 15.42
C ASP A 990 4.13 -27.32 15.13
N GLY A 991 3.22 -28.25 14.85
CA GLY A 991 1.93 -27.94 14.25
C GLY A 991 1.99 -27.69 12.74
N LEU A 992 3.15 -27.88 12.10
CA LEU A 992 3.36 -27.80 10.65
C LEU A 992 3.07 -26.41 10.05
N LYS A 993 3.51 -25.37 10.76
CA LYS A 993 3.32 -23.98 10.37
C LYS A 993 4.63 -23.32 9.96
N MET A 994 4.57 -22.39 9.01
CA MET A 994 5.70 -21.53 8.69
C MET A 994 5.68 -20.32 9.61
N THR A 995 6.76 -20.05 10.32
CA THR A 995 6.90 -18.90 11.21
C THR A 995 8.22 -18.19 10.96
N ALA A 996 8.40 -16.98 11.51
CA ALA A 996 9.73 -16.37 11.55
C ALA A 996 10.69 -17.30 12.28
N CYS A 997 11.86 -17.56 11.68
CA CYS A 997 12.78 -18.53 12.25
C CYS A 997 13.22 -18.15 13.67
N GLN A 998 13.31 -19.14 14.55
CA GLN A 998 14.02 -19.05 15.83
C GLN A 998 14.71 -20.38 16.01
N VAL A 999 15.94 -20.48 15.50
CA VAL A 999 16.65 -21.77 15.41
C VAL A 999 16.93 -22.39 16.77
N ASP A 1000 16.95 -21.58 17.84
CA ASP A 1000 17.09 -22.02 19.22
C ASP A 1000 15.81 -22.50 19.89
N ASN A 1001 14.67 -22.23 19.28
CA ASN A 1001 13.40 -22.64 19.83
C ASN A 1001 13.10 -24.10 19.48
N ARG A 1002 12.83 -24.92 20.50
CA ARG A 1002 12.58 -26.37 20.33
C ARG A 1002 11.39 -26.67 19.42
N ASN A 1003 10.43 -25.77 19.28
CA ASN A 1003 9.29 -25.91 18.37
C ASN A 1003 9.69 -25.86 16.88
N HIS A 1004 10.85 -25.30 16.52
CA HIS A 1004 11.32 -25.23 15.12
C HIS A 1004 12.30 -26.36 14.76
N ARG A 1005 12.75 -27.11 15.77
CA ARG A 1005 13.77 -28.15 15.65
C ARG A 1005 13.14 -29.52 15.42
N TRP A 1006 13.70 -30.26 14.48
CA TRP A 1006 13.28 -31.59 14.10
C TRP A 1006 14.44 -32.58 14.22
N ALA A 1007 14.21 -33.74 14.82
CA ALA A 1007 15.16 -34.85 14.80
C ALA A 1007 14.93 -35.74 13.59
N LEU A 1008 15.99 -35.99 12.84
CA LEU A 1008 16.01 -37.00 11.79
C LEU A 1008 16.30 -38.38 12.42
N ARG A 1009 15.26 -39.18 12.60
CA ARG A 1009 15.34 -40.44 13.36
C ARG A 1009 15.87 -41.62 12.54
N ALA A 1010 17.13 -41.55 12.12
CA ALA A 1010 17.78 -42.62 11.34
C ALA A 1010 17.96 -43.94 12.13
N ASP A 1011 17.73 -43.93 13.44
CA ASP A 1011 17.72 -45.11 14.31
C ASP A 1011 16.47 -45.99 14.14
N PHE A 1012 15.46 -45.52 13.41
CA PHE A 1012 14.27 -46.31 13.06
C PHE A 1012 14.51 -47.29 11.89
N PRO A 1013 13.66 -48.32 11.72
CA PRO A 1013 13.77 -49.25 10.60
C PRO A 1013 13.70 -48.55 9.24
N ASN A 1014 14.67 -48.83 8.36
CA ASN A 1014 14.90 -48.20 7.04
C ASN A 1014 15.59 -46.82 7.13
N PRO A 1015 16.89 -46.79 7.47
CA PRO A 1015 17.64 -45.55 7.70
C PRO A 1015 17.76 -44.66 6.45
N GLU A 1016 17.50 -45.20 5.25
CA GLU A 1016 17.42 -44.44 4.00
C GLU A 1016 16.19 -43.50 3.95
N PHE A 1017 15.17 -43.77 4.77
CA PHE A 1017 13.90 -43.02 4.79
C PHE A 1017 13.50 -42.61 6.21
N PRO A 1018 14.32 -41.79 6.88
CA PRO A 1018 14.14 -41.48 8.29
C PRO A 1018 12.85 -40.68 8.53
N PRO A 1019 12.13 -40.95 9.63
CA PRO A 1019 11.01 -40.12 10.04
C PRO A 1019 11.48 -38.85 10.74
N LEU A 1020 10.68 -37.79 10.59
CA LEU A 1020 10.97 -36.45 11.14
C LEU A 1020 10.16 -36.23 12.41
N GLN A 1021 10.85 -36.13 13.54
CA GLN A 1021 10.24 -35.94 14.86
C GLN A 1021 10.40 -34.52 15.37
N SER A 1022 9.33 -33.88 15.82
CA SER A 1022 9.40 -32.60 16.53
C SER A 1022 10.08 -32.77 17.90
N LEU A 1023 11.04 -31.90 18.21
CA LEU A 1023 11.68 -31.87 19.52
C LEU A 1023 10.79 -31.28 20.62
N PHE A 1024 9.72 -30.58 20.26
CA PHE A 1024 8.79 -29.96 21.20
C PHE A 1024 7.69 -30.92 21.64
N SER A 1025 6.93 -31.44 20.67
CA SER A 1025 5.77 -32.31 20.94
C SER A 1025 6.13 -33.80 20.95
N GLY A 1026 7.29 -34.18 20.43
CA GLY A 1026 7.68 -35.58 20.24
C GLY A 1026 6.89 -36.29 19.12
N THR A 1027 6.02 -35.57 18.41
CA THR A 1027 5.22 -36.11 17.30
C THR A 1027 6.01 -36.12 15.99
N PHE A 1028 5.53 -36.89 15.01
CA PHE A 1028 6.17 -37.12 13.73
C PHE A 1028 5.36 -36.52 12.59
N ILE A 1029 6.06 -35.92 11.61
CA ILE A 1029 5.42 -35.50 10.36
C ILE A 1029 4.84 -36.75 9.68
N THR A 1030 3.56 -36.72 9.37
CA THR A 1030 2.80 -37.84 8.82
C THR A 1030 2.03 -37.37 7.59
N ALA A 1031 2.36 -37.95 6.44
CA ALA A 1031 1.69 -37.66 5.18
C ALA A 1031 0.45 -38.55 5.00
N SER A 1032 -0.68 -37.97 4.59
CA SER A 1032 -1.85 -38.79 4.26
C SER A 1032 -1.58 -39.69 3.05
N LEU A 1033 -2.22 -40.86 2.97
CA LEU A 1033 -2.17 -41.67 1.74
C LEU A 1033 -3.13 -41.13 0.67
N ASN A 1034 -4.28 -40.60 1.09
CA ASN A 1034 -5.45 -40.43 0.22
C ASN A 1034 -5.79 -38.97 -0.13
N ASP A 1035 -5.22 -37.99 0.58
CA ASP A 1035 -5.46 -36.56 0.36
C ASP A 1035 -4.13 -35.80 0.30
N LEU A 1036 -4.13 -34.46 0.38
CA LEU A 1036 -2.92 -33.62 0.32
C LEU A 1036 -2.37 -33.22 1.71
N ALA A 1037 -2.94 -33.73 2.79
CA ALA A 1037 -2.59 -33.32 4.14
C ALA A 1037 -1.22 -33.86 4.57
N LEU A 1038 -0.48 -32.98 5.24
CA LEU A 1038 0.57 -33.34 6.18
C LEU A 1038 0.06 -33.01 7.57
N THR A 1039 0.24 -33.94 8.49
CA THR A 1039 -0.20 -33.81 9.89
C THR A 1039 0.94 -34.18 10.82
N GLN A 1040 0.76 -33.96 12.11
CA GLN A 1040 1.63 -34.49 13.14
C GLN A 1040 0.90 -35.58 13.92
N ALA A 1041 1.54 -36.73 14.08
CA ALA A 1041 0.96 -37.85 14.82
C ALA A 1041 2.01 -38.56 15.67
N ALA A 1042 1.57 -39.40 16.61
CA ALA A 1042 2.47 -40.30 17.33
C ALA A 1042 3.14 -41.27 16.33
N ASN A 1043 4.29 -41.81 16.72
CA ASN A 1043 5.02 -42.78 15.88
C ASN A 1043 4.11 -43.98 15.51
N SER A 1044 3.94 -44.23 14.21
CA SER A 1044 3.18 -45.36 13.68
C SER A 1044 4.06 -46.40 12.97
N SER A 1045 5.37 -46.16 12.83
CA SER A 1045 6.34 -47.01 12.10
C SER A 1045 6.02 -47.32 10.63
N ASP A 1046 4.94 -46.74 10.09
CA ASP A 1046 4.48 -46.96 8.72
C ASP A 1046 5.31 -46.15 7.71
N SER A 1047 5.00 -46.28 6.42
CA SER A 1047 5.66 -45.53 5.36
C SER A 1047 5.19 -44.07 5.26
N MET A 1048 4.07 -43.69 5.88
CA MET A 1048 3.51 -42.33 5.83
C MET A 1048 4.36 -41.31 6.60
N GLN A 1049 5.13 -41.77 7.57
CA GLN A 1049 6.05 -40.95 8.36
C GLN A 1049 7.47 -40.90 7.77
N ARG A 1050 7.71 -41.49 6.59
CA ARG A 1050 9.06 -41.63 6.01
C ARG A 1050 9.31 -40.64 4.88
N PHE A 1051 10.49 -40.02 4.91
CA PHE A 1051 10.85 -38.94 3.98
C PHE A 1051 12.22 -39.13 3.33
N VAL A 1052 12.38 -38.57 2.12
CA VAL A 1052 13.63 -38.49 1.37
C VAL A 1052 13.93 -37.03 1.08
N PHE A 1053 15.20 -36.64 1.21
CA PHE A 1053 15.68 -35.32 0.83
C PHE A 1053 16.39 -35.39 -0.52
N LEU A 1054 15.76 -34.88 -1.57
CA LEU A 1054 16.26 -34.96 -2.94
C LEU A 1054 16.91 -33.63 -3.36
N PRO A 1055 18.05 -33.61 -4.07
CA PRO A 1055 18.54 -32.40 -4.71
C PRO A 1055 17.56 -31.94 -5.81
N VAL A 1056 17.34 -30.62 -5.94
CA VAL A 1056 16.39 -30.05 -6.90
C VAL A 1056 16.73 -30.46 -8.34
N ASP A 1057 18.02 -30.48 -8.70
CA ASP A 1057 18.52 -30.84 -10.04
C ASP A 1057 18.26 -32.32 -10.44
N SER A 1058 17.71 -33.13 -9.52
CA SER A 1058 17.52 -34.59 -9.70
C SER A 1058 16.08 -34.99 -10.06
N LEU A 1059 15.17 -34.03 -10.26
CA LEU A 1059 13.72 -34.24 -10.43
C LEU A 1059 13.35 -35.26 -11.53
N GLN A 1060 14.16 -35.37 -12.60
CA GLN A 1060 13.89 -36.30 -13.70
C GLN A 1060 14.39 -37.75 -13.48
N THR A 1061 15.23 -38.04 -12.48
CA THR A 1061 15.83 -39.38 -12.28
C THR A 1061 15.44 -40.07 -10.97
N ALA A 1062 14.93 -39.33 -9.98
CA ALA A 1062 14.62 -39.88 -8.65
C ALA A 1062 13.18 -40.42 -8.51
N VAL A 1063 12.19 -39.78 -9.16
CA VAL A 1063 10.77 -40.17 -9.07
C VAL A 1063 10.51 -41.54 -9.71
N GLU A 1064 11.27 -41.93 -10.73
CA GLU A 1064 11.16 -43.25 -11.37
C GLU A 1064 11.88 -44.38 -10.60
N LYS A 1065 12.89 -44.06 -9.77
CA LYS A 1065 13.71 -45.07 -9.07
C LYS A 1065 13.18 -45.50 -7.71
N HIS A 1066 12.27 -44.74 -7.10
CA HIS A 1066 11.86 -44.95 -5.69
C HIS A 1066 10.38 -45.29 -5.50
N VAL A 1067 9.63 -45.50 -6.59
CA VAL A 1067 8.32 -46.17 -6.55
C VAL A 1067 8.57 -47.69 -6.47
N PRO A 1068 8.19 -48.39 -5.38
CA PRO A 1068 8.24 -49.85 -5.37
C PRO A 1068 7.24 -50.38 -6.41
N SER A 1069 7.69 -51.22 -7.33
CA SER A 1069 6.74 -51.94 -8.20
C SER A 1069 5.86 -52.84 -7.33
N ALA A 1070 4.58 -52.49 -7.23
CA ALA A 1070 3.60 -53.33 -6.56
C ALA A 1070 3.41 -54.61 -7.38
N ARG A 1071 4.05 -55.71 -6.97
CA ARG A 1071 3.64 -57.05 -7.40
C ARG A 1071 2.26 -57.34 -6.78
N PRO A 1072 1.25 -57.75 -7.57
CA PRO A 1072 -0.02 -58.19 -7.00
C PRO A 1072 0.19 -59.52 -6.25
N PRO A 1073 -0.44 -59.72 -5.07
CA PRO A 1073 -0.37 -60.99 -4.39
C PRO A 1073 -1.10 -62.06 -5.22
N LYS A 1074 -0.45 -63.21 -5.41
CA LYS A 1074 -1.11 -64.44 -5.85
C LYS A 1074 -1.76 -65.09 -4.63
N ASN A 1075 -3.08 -65.23 -4.69
CA ASN A 1075 -4.01 -66.02 -3.86
C ASN A 1075 -3.84 -65.97 -2.33
#